data_AF-A0A1G6DZ78-F1
#
_entry.id   AF-A0A1G6DZ78-F1
#
_cell.length_a   1.000
_cell.length_b   1.000
_cell.length_c   1.000
_cell.angle_alpha   90.00
_cell.angle_beta   90.00
_cell.angle_gamma   90.00
#
_symmetry.space_group_name_H-M   'P 1'
#
loop_
_entity.id
_entity.type
_entity.pdbx_description
1 polymer ?
#
loop_
_entity_poly.entity_id
_entity_poly.type
_entity_poly.pdbx_seq_one_letter_code
_entity_poly.pdbx_strand_id
1 'polypeptide(L)'
;MKKGLKIILIVLGTVVGFVLIIALFSYLYFRANFLNFEDKYVENRNLKEIRANEYPYLDRNGNGSLDVYEDDRRDIEERVNDLLSLMRMEEKIHLLKGSGIASAMGDVDPEKGIPGVAGTIVPTPRLGLPTIYLSDGPAGLRIEPTRKNDNQTYYCTAFPIGTLLASTWNTELVQQVGEAMGNEAKEYGIDVILGPGANIHRHPLCGRNFEYFSEDPILTGKIGAAIVNGIESNGIGTSVKHFVANNQETDRLVNDAIVSERALHEIYFKGFEIIVKESQPWTIMSSYNKVNGVYTSESKELLTDILRDNWGFKGLVMSDWFGGNSAPDQIKAGNDLLEPGTNIQWKELIEAHEEGELSERTIDTSVKRILRLILQSQKMKNYDYSNKPDLKAHAKITRQSATEGMVLLKNDDSALPLNKNQNVALFGIRSYDFIAGGTGSGDVNEAYTISLEEGLKNVGLKINETAKKSFENHRVKKEDSFVKPEGMDAMFTPYNPPEMLTDQSTLEKTLQTADVAIITIGRNSGEGGDRVETDDFLLTKIEQELIERVCKSFHANGKKVIVVLNIGGVIETTSWKDKPDAILLAWQGGQEGGNSVADLLIGKLNPSGKLPMTFPVKLNDHASHANFPLDGKPFAMTQMFFKNPDKPEDEKVINQDYTKYEEGIYIGYRHFDKRNIEVSFPFGFGLSYTKFDYGEPSFNLSNDSINVVFKLKNTGLKSGKEVVQIYAEKENSTIDRAVRELKAFNKTQELQPEEEVEISLTFPVSDLRYWDEKKSDWNLEKGSYLIKIGASSRDIKQVFKVEL
;
A
#
# COMPACT_ATOMS: atom_id res chain seq x y z
N MET A 1 -19.89 8.71 60.97
CA MET A 1 -19.30 7.73 60.03
C MET A 1 -18.46 6.71 60.79
N LYS A 2 -18.72 5.41 60.60
CA LYS A 2 -18.00 4.33 61.29
C LYS A 2 -16.50 4.40 60.96
N LYS A 3 -15.62 4.24 61.97
CA LYS A 3 -14.15 4.36 61.88
C LYS A 3 -13.54 3.59 60.70
N GLY A 4 -14.12 2.44 60.34
CA GLY A 4 -13.73 1.64 59.17
C GLY A 4 -13.96 2.32 57.81
N LEU A 5 -15.04 3.08 57.63
CA LEU A 5 -15.31 3.81 56.38
C LEU A 5 -14.28 4.94 56.16
N LYS A 6 -13.83 5.58 57.24
CA LYS A 6 -12.79 6.62 57.17
C LYS A 6 -11.44 6.04 56.77
N ILE A 7 -11.07 4.86 57.28
CA ILE A 7 -9.83 4.17 56.91
C ILE A 7 -9.88 3.73 55.44
N ILE A 8 -11.00 3.14 54.99
CA ILE A 8 -11.18 2.74 53.59
C ILE A 8 -11.06 3.96 52.65
N LEU A 9 -11.70 5.07 52.98
CA LEU A 9 -11.62 6.29 52.15
C LEU A 9 -10.20 6.89 52.12
N ILE A 10 -9.43 6.81 53.21
CA ILE A 10 -8.03 7.25 53.25
C ILE A 10 -7.15 6.33 52.39
N VAL A 11 -7.32 5.01 52.50
CA VAL A 11 -6.57 4.04 51.69
C VAL A 11 -6.91 4.21 50.21
N LEU A 12 -8.21 4.32 49.87
CA LEU A 12 -8.66 4.56 48.50
C LEU A 12 -8.12 5.89 47.96
N GLY A 13 -8.20 6.97 48.75
CA GLY A 13 -7.64 8.28 48.38
C GLY A 13 -6.13 8.25 48.18
N THR A 14 -5.40 7.44 48.96
CA THR A 14 -3.95 7.26 48.84
C THR A 14 -3.60 6.46 47.58
N VAL A 15 -4.33 5.37 47.29
CA VAL A 15 -4.16 4.59 46.06
C VAL A 15 -4.46 5.44 44.83
N VAL A 16 -5.58 6.17 44.83
CA VAL A 16 -5.94 7.10 43.74
C VAL A 16 -4.86 8.18 43.58
N GLY A 17 -4.38 8.77 44.68
CA GLY A 17 -3.29 9.74 44.65
C GLY A 17 -2.01 9.17 44.03
N PHE A 18 -1.63 7.94 44.40
CA PHE A 18 -0.46 7.27 43.85
C PHE A 18 -0.60 6.95 42.35
N VAL A 19 -1.78 6.49 41.92
CA VAL A 19 -2.08 6.25 40.50
C VAL A 19 -2.00 7.54 39.69
N LEU A 20 -2.55 8.65 40.20
CA LEU A 20 -2.48 9.95 39.53
C LEU A 20 -1.04 10.46 39.42
N ILE A 21 -0.22 10.24 40.45
CA ILE A 21 1.20 10.60 40.43
C ILE A 21 1.95 9.78 39.38
N ILE A 22 1.76 8.45 39.33
CA ILE A 22 2.37 7.59 38.31
C ILE A 22 1.93 8.01 36.91
N ALA A 23 0.64 8.27 36.71
CA ALA A 23 0.11 8.72 35.42
C ALA A 23 0.75 10.06 34.99
N LEU A 24 0.90 11.01 35.92
CA LEU A 24 1.56 12.29 35.64
C LEU A 24 3.04 12.10 35.25
N PHE A 25 3.81 11.33 36.02
CA PHE A 25 5.22 11.07 35.69
C PHE A 25 5.38 10.31 34.37
N SER A 26 4.49 9.34 34.10
CA SER A 26 4.48 8.60 32.83
C SER A 26 4.17 9.53 31.65
N TYR A 27 3.20 10.43 31.81
CA TYR A 27 2.87 11.43 30.79
C TYR A 27 4.01 12.43 30.57
N LEU A 28 4.65 12.93 31.63
CA LEU A 28 5.79 13.84 31.52
C LEU A 28 6.99 13.16 30.84
N TYR A 29 7.27 11.90 31.19
CA TYR A 29 8.29 11.09 30.53
C TYR A 29 7.98 10.89 29.04
N PHE A 30 6.74 10.50 28.72
CA PHE A 30 6.29 10.30 27.35
C PHE A 30 6.43 11.60 26.53
N ARG A 31 5.94 12.71 27.08
CA ARG A 31 6.02 14.02 26.44
C ARG A 31 7.46 14.44 26.14
N ALA A 32 8.37 14.26 27.09
CA ALA A 32 9.77 14.69 26.97
C ALA A 32 10.63 13.81 26.05
N ASN A 33 10.17 12.59 25.71
CA ASN A 33 10.95 11.65 24.90
C ASN A 33 10.33 11.33 23.54
N PHE A 34 9.00 11.47 23.38
CA PHE A 34 8.28 11.05 22.18
C PHE A 34 7.44 12.16 21.52
N LEU A 35 7.04 13.20 22.27
CA LEU A 35 6.18 14.27 21.73
C LEU A 35 6.95 15.54 21.39
N ASN A 36 7.46 16.24 22.40
CA ASN A 36 8.03 17.57 22.22
C ASN A 36 9.35 17.70 22.99
N PHE A 37 10.43 17.76 22.21
CA PHE A 37 11.80 17.95 22.67
C PHE A 37 12.61 18.82 21.70
N GLU A 38 11.94 19.59 20.83
CA GLU A 38 12.55 20.38 19.74
C GLU A 38 12.65 21.88 20.04
N ASP A 39 12.36 22.32 21.28
CA ASP A 39 12.29 23.74 21.67
C ASP A 39 13.59 24.55 21.39
N LYS A 40 14.73 23.88 21.24
CA LYS A 40 16.02 24.53 20.92
C LYS A 40 16.28 24.70 19.42
N TYR A 41 15.51 24.02 18.57
CA TYR A 41 15.68 23.96 17.12
C TYR A 41 14.45 24.56 16.41
N VAL A 42 13.93 25.67 16.93
CA VAL A 42 12.81 26.37 16.30
C VAL A 42 13.24 26.88 14.92
N GLU A 43 12.53 26.41 13.88
CA GLU A 43 12.77 26.78 12.49
C GLU A 43 12.83 28.30 12.28
N ASN A 44 13.84 28.77 11.56
CA ASN A 44 13.95 30.17 11.17
C ASN A 44 13.10 30.43 9.91
N ARG A 45 11.94 31.06 10.09
CA ARG A 45 11.01 31.41 9.00
C ARG A 45 11.21 32.81 8.42
N ASN A 46 12.02 33.64 9.09
CA ASN A 46 12.22 35.03 8.72
C ASN A 46 13.53 35.18 7.93
N LEU A 47 13.60 34.53 6.77
CA LEU A 47 14.73 34.62 5.86
C LEU A 47 14.68 35.91 5.05
N LYS A 48 15.84 36.49 4.75
CA LYS A 48 15.95 37.72 3.96
C LYS A 48 16.37 37.40 2.54
N GLU A 49 15.65 37.93 1.56
CA GLU A 49 16.12 37.93 0.18
C GLU A 49 17.15 39.04 -0.02
N ILE A 50 18.34 38.67 -0.50
CA ILE A 50 19.46 39.57 -0.80
C ILE A 50 19.90 39.33 -2.25
N ARG A 51 20.71 40.23 -2.81
CA ARG A 51 21.26 40.11 -4.16
C ARG A 51 22.78 40.00 -4.13
N ALA A 52 23.31 39.01 -4.85
CA ALA A 52 24.73 38.90 -5.17
C ALA A 52 24.90 39.04 -6.69
N ASN A 53 25.55 40.12 -7.15
CA ASN A 53 25.74 40.40 -8.58
C ASN A 53 24.43 40.29 -9.39
N GLU A 54 23.38 40.97 -8.92
CA GLU A 54 22.01 40.99 -9.49
C GLU A 54 21.19 39.69 -9.34
N TYR A 55 21.79 38.57 -8.95
CA TYR A 55 21.09 37.32 -8.67
C TYR A 55 20.39 37.35 -7.30
N PRO A 56 19.05 37.20 -7.22
CA PRO A 56 18.34 37.12 -5.95
C PRO A 56 18.52 35.74 -5.31
N TYR A 57 18.72 35.71 -4.00
CA TYR A 57 18.79 34.47 -3.22
C TYR A 57 18.29 34.74 -1.80
N LEU A 58 17.86 33.68 -1.10
CA LEU A 58 17.61 33.76 0.34
C LEU A 58 18.92 33.58 1.09
N ASP A 59 19.28 34.56 1.90
CA ASP A 59 20.35 34.48 2.89
C ASP A 59 19.86 33.62 4.07
N ARG A 60 20.08 32.31 3.95
CA ARG A 60 19.54 31.26 4.83
C ARG A 60 20.27 31.25 6.16
N ASN A 61 21.58 31.47 6.17
CA ASN A 61 22.37 31.53 7.40
C ASN A 61 22.59 32.95 7.96
N GLY A 62 22.17 33.99 7.24
CA GLY A 62 22.21 35.39 7.69
C GLY A 62 23.59 36.04 7.61
N ASN A 63 24.50 35.52 6.79
CA ASN A 63 25.87 36.05 6.65
C ASN A 63 25.99 37.18 5.61
N GLY A 64 24.94 37.44 4.82
CA GLY A 64 24.90 38.50 3.81
C GLY A 64 25.74 38.23 2.56
N SER A 65 26.21 37.00 2.35
CA SER A 65 26.93 36.53 1.16
C SER A 65 26.23 35.32 0.54
N LEU A 66 26.42 35.10 -0.76
CA LEU A 66 25.85 33.95 -1.46
C LEU A 66 26.75 32.74 -1.23
N ASP A 67 26.33 31.83 -0.35
CA ASP A 67 27.03 30.56 -0.15
C ASP A 67 26.72 29.55 -1.27
N VAL A 68 27.59 28.56 -1.45
CA VAL A 68 27.43 27.58 -2.52
C VAL A 68 26.12 26.81 -2.34
N TYR A 69 25.77 26.41 -1.12
CA TYR A 69 24.51 25.70 -0.86
C TYR A 69 23.24 26.52 -1.12
N GLU A 70 23.33 27.84 -1.06
CA GLU A 70 22.22 28.77 -1.32
C GLU A 70 22.04 29.05 -2.82
N ASP A 71 23.10 28.89 -3.61
CA ASP A 71 23.08 29.08 -5.05
C ASP A 71 22.46 27.88 -5.78
N ASP A 72 21.17 27.96 -6.10
CA ASP A 72 20.41 26.91 -6.78
C ASP A 72 20.89 26.59 -8.22
N ARG A 73 21.80 27.39 -8.77
CA ARG A 73 22.43 27.17 -10.09
C ARG A 73 23.60 26.19 -10.00
N ARG A 74 24.09 25.89 -8.80
CA ARG A 74 25.19 24.95 -8.55
C ARG A 74 24.70 23.52 -8.56
N ASP A 75 25.62 22.59 -8.87
CA ASP A 75 25.32 21.17 -8.80
C ASP A 75 24.93 20.76 -7.37
N ILE A 76 23.98 19.84 -7.26
CA ILE A 76 23.44 19.50 -5.95
C ILE A 76 24.48 18.86 -5.03
N GLU A 77 25.44 18.11 -5.55
CA GLU A 77 26.50 17.52 -4.72
C GLU A 77 27.48 18.60 -4.21
N GLU A 78 27.75 19.64 -5.00
CA GLU A 78 28.52 20.79 -4.52
C GLU A 78 27.81 21.48 -3.35
N ARG A 79 26.51 21.70 -3.50
CA ARG A 79 25.66 22.31 -2.46
C ARG A 79 25.58 21.46 -1.20
N VAL A 80 25.42 20.15 -1.33
CA VAL A 80 25.42 19.20 -0.20
C VAL A 80 26.76 19.23 0.54
N ASN A 81 27.88 19.18 -0.18
CA ASN A 81 29.21 19.17 0.44
C ASN A 81 29.54 20.49 1.14
N ASP A 82 29.16 21.63 0.53
CA ASP A 82 29.29 22.94 1.16
C ASP A 82 28.48 23.01 2.45
N LEU A 83 27.19 22.66 2.40
CA LEU A 83 26.30 22.66 3.55
C LEU A 83 26.81 21.75 4.68
N LEU A 84 27.24 20.53 4.35
CA LEU A 84 27.82 19.61 5.34
C LEU A 84 29.06 20.19 6.03
N SER A 85 29.92 20.89 5.27
CA SER A 85 31.14 21.51 5.82
C SER A 85 30.85 22.65 6.80
N LEU A 86 29.68 23.29 6.67
CA LEU A 86 29.21 24.35 7.55
C LEU A 86 28.52 23.82 8.80
N MET A 87 28.08 22.55 8.82
CA MET A 87 27.36 21.95 9.95
C MET A 87 28.28 21.62 11.13
N ARG A 88 27.77 21.84 12.35
CA ARG A 88 28.37 21.34 13.58
C ARG A 88 27.99 19.89 13.80
N MET A 89 28.82 19.15 14.54
CA MET A 89 28.52 17.75 14.86
C MET A 89 27.17 17.56 15.55
N GLU A 90 26.81 18.46 16.47
CA GLU A 90 25.52 18.45 17.15
C GLU A 90 24.33 18.54 16.16
N GLU A 91 24.45 19.36 15.12
CA GLU A 91 23.43 19.53 14.08
C GLU A 91 23.40 18.31 13.14
N LYS A 92 24.58 17.76 12.81
CA LYS A 92 24.70 16.54 12.00
C LYS A 92 23.98 15.37 12.68
N ILE A 93 24.23 15.15 13.98
CA ILE A 93 23.59 14.07 14.76
C ILE A 93 22.09 14.33 14.95
N HIS A 94 21.69 15.59 15.19
CA HIS A 94 20.27 15.94 15.33
C HIS A 94 19.47 15.65 14.06
N LEU A 95 20.07 15.83 12.88
CA LEU A 95 19.43 15.57 11.59
C LEU A 95 19.17 14.08 11.30
N LEU A 96 19.83 13.15 12.01
CA LEU A 96 19.68 11.70 11.81
C LEU A 96 18.35 11.14 12.37
N LYS A 97 17.50 11.98 12.97
CA LYS A 97 16.25 11.56 13.62
C LYS A 97 15.16 12.60 13.45
N GLY A 98 13.91 12.15 13.42
CA GLY A 98 12.74 13.03 13.28
C GLY A 98 12.34 13.81 14.55
N SER A 99 11.22 14.52 14.51
CA SER A 99 10.78 15.41 15.61
C SER A 99 9.96 14.72 16.71
N GLY A 100 9.70 13.42 16.61
CA GLY A 100 8.68 12.73 17.41
C GLY A 100 7.28 12.82 16.81
N ILE A 101 6.28 12.35 17.56
CA ILE A 101 4.91 12.08 17.05
C ILE A 101 3.88 13.18 17.33
N ALA A 102 4.28 14.35 17.86
CA ALA A 102 3.34 15.41 18.22
C ALA A 102 2.44 15.80 17.04
N SER A 103 3.01 15.94 15.83
CA SER A 103 2.24 16.28 14.64
C SER A 103 1.25 15.18 14.24
N ALA A 104 1.68 13.91 14.31
CA ALA A 104 0.83 12.75 14.01
C ALA A 104 -0.38 12.65 14.95
N MET A 105 -0.25 13.17 16.18
CA MET A 105 -1.34 13.27 17.15
C MET A 105 -2.19 14.54 17.01
N GLY A 106 -1.92 15.38 16.00
CA GLY A 106 -2.57 16.68 15.81
C GLY A 106 -2.17 17.74 16.85
N ASP A 107 -1.19 17.46 17.70
CA ASP A 107 -0.72 18.35 18.78
C ASP A 107 0.39 19.28 18.30
N VAL A 108 0.14 19.98 17.20
CA VAL A 108 1.02 21.00 16.64
C VAL A 108 0.22 22.27 16.35
N ASP A 109 0.83 23.41 16.63
CA ASP A 109 0.28 24.72 16.25
C ASP A 109 0.22 24.82 14.72
N PRO A 110 -0.97 24.98 14.10
CA PRO A 110 -1.10 25.07 12.64
C PRO A 110 -0.32 26.23 12.00
N GLU A 111 0.02 27.28 12.77
CA GLU A 111 0.88 28.36 12.29
C GLU A 111 2.36 27.93 12.21
N LYS A 112 2.73 26.85 12.90
CA LYS A 112 4.10 26.34 13.04
C LYS A 112 4.33 24.97 12.40
N GLY A 113 3.29 24.24 12.05
CA GLY A 113 3.41 22.93 11.42
C GLY A 113 2.13 22.47 10.75
N ILE A 114 2.16 21.27 10.17
CA ILE A 114 1.01 20.66 9.49
C ILE A 114 0.46 19.54 10.38
N PRO A 115 -0.70 19.72 11.05
CA PRO A 115 -1.28 18.66 11.88
C PRO A 115 -1.60 17.40 11.07
N GLY A 116 -1.33 16.24 11.66
CA GLY A 116 -1.61 14.91 11.08
C GLY A 116 -0.50 14.32 10.23
N VAL A 117 0.61 15.04 9.96
CA VAL A 117 1.76 14.42 9.28
C VAL A 117 2.42 13.39 10.19
N ALA A 118 2.88 12.28 9.62
CA ALA A 118 3.36 11.11 10.37
C ALA A 118 4.74 11.36 11.01
N GLY A 119 5.61 12.08 10.32
CA GLY A 119 6.99 12.34 10.75
C GLY A 119 7.58 13.59 10.09
N THR A 120 8.79 13.95 10.51
CA THR A 120 9.49 15.12 9.95
C THR A 120 11.00 14.90 9.92
N ILE A 121 11.68 15.47 8.93
CA ILE A 121 13.12 15.76 9.08
C ILE A 121 13.24 17.11 9.76
N VAL A 122 13.97 17.12 10.87
CA VAL A 122 14.13 18.30 11.72
C VAL A 122 14.83 19.46 11.01
N PRO A 123 14.48 20.72 11.36
CA PRO A 123 15.14 21.90 10.79
C PRO A 123 16.56 22.06 11.31
N THR A 124 17.38 22.82 10.59
CA THR A 124 18.69 23.34 11.08
C THR A 124 18.67 24.86 11.03
N PRO A 125 18.17 25.55 12.10
CA PRO A 125 17.83 26.97 12.04
C PRO A 125 19.01 27.89 11.71
N ARG A 126 20.21 27.58 12.20
CA ARG A 126 21.43 28.38 11.95
C ARG A 126 21.79 28.44 10.46
N LEU A 127 21.48 27.38 9.71
CA LEU A 127 21.76 27.27 8.28
C LEU A 127 20.51 27.53 7.42
N GLY A 128 19.39 27.92 8.06
CA GLY A 128 18.12 28.18 7.39
C GLY A 128 17.54 26.99 6.65
N LEU A 129 17.80 25.77 7.14
CA LEU A 129 17.18 24.55 6.63
C LEU A 129 15.80 24.37 7.26
N PRO A 130 14.75 24.21 6.44
CA PRO A 130 13.38 24.10 6.92
C PRO A 130 13.10 22.71 7.50
N THR A 131 11.96 22.60 8.19
CA THR A 131 11.40 21.28 8.53
C THR A 131 10.89 20.62 7.25
N ILE A 132 11.18 19.33 7.02
CA ILE A 132 10.62 18.55 5.91
C ILE A 132 9.49 17.66 6.45
N TYR A 133 8.33 17.65 5.81
CA TYR A 133 7.16 16.91 6.27
C TYR A 133 7.00 15.58 5.53
N LEU A 134 6.84 14.50 6.32
CA LEU A 134 6.61 13.15 5.85
C LEU A 134 5.19 12.72 6.24
N SER A 135 4.36 12.34 5.27
CA SER A 135 2.95 12.00 5.52
C SER A 135 2.56 10.74 4.77
N ASP A 136 1.75 9.92 5.41
CA ASP A 136 1.13 8.77 4.77
C ASP A 136 0.17 9.19 3.65
N GLY A 137 -0.25 8.34 2.72
CA GLY A 137 0.16 6.95 2.57
C GLY A 137 -0.17 6.37 1.20
N PRO A 138 -0.17 5.03 1.07
CA PRO A 138 -0.34 4.35 -0.22
C PRO A 138 -1.67 4.59 -0.94
N ALA A 139 -2.76 4.91 -0.22
CA ALA A 139 -4.09 5.15 -0.82
C ALA A 139 -4.43 6.64 -1.02
N GLY A 140 -3.51 7.55 -0.70
CA GLY A 140 -3.74 9.00 -0.72
C GLY A 140 -3.09 9.67 0.49
N LEU A 141 -3.00 11.00 0.47
CA LEU A 141 -2.39 11.76 1.56
C LEU A 141 -3.25 11.67 2.85
N ARG A 142 -2.61 11.57 4.02
CA ARG A 142 -3.24 11.51 5.33
C ARG A 142 -2.70 12.63 6.22
N ILE A 143 -3.51 13.68 6.35
CA ILE A 143 -3.32 14.83 7.24
C ILE A 143 -4.63 15.13 7.97
N GLU A 144 -4.58 15.97 9.01
CA GLU A 144 -5.81 16.39 9.71
C GLU A 144 -6.71 17.20 8.76
N PRO A 145 -7.99 16.80 8.57
CA PRO A 145 -8.88 17.45 7.62
C PRO A 145 -9.37 18.82 8.10
N THR A 146 -9.23 19.11 9.41
CA THR A 146 -9.60 20.38 10.03
C THR A 146 -8.49 20.84 10.95
N ARG A 147 -8.34 22.17 11.13
CA ARG A 147 -7.30 22.75 11.99
C ARG A 147 -7.92 23.72 12.98
N LYS A 148 -7.34 23.79 14.19
CA LYS A 148 -7.82 24.68 15.24
C LYS A 148 -7.73 26.14 14.77
N ASN A 149 -8.80 26.90 14.97
CA ASN A 149 -8.94 28.31 14.57
C ASN A 149 -8.85 28.56 13.05
N ASP A 150 -9.06 27.54 12.21
CA ASP A 150 -9.16 27.67 10.77
C ASP A 150 -10.53 27.15 10.29
N ASN A 151 -11.15 27.88 9.37
CA ASN A 151 -12.44 27.49 8.77
C ASN A 151 -12.27 26.73 7.45
N GLN A 152 -11.04 26.61 6.95
CA GLN A 152 -10.73 25.82 5.76
C GLN A 152 -10.66 24.33 6.07
N THR A 153 -10.90 23.51 5.05
CA THR A 153 -10.76 22.06 5.11
C THR A 153 -9.56 21.60 4.30
N TYR A 154 -8.98 20.48 4.72
CA TYR A 154 -7.75 19.90 4.18
C TYR A 154 -7.96 18.42 3.80
N TYR A 155 -9.15 18.12 3.27
CA TYR A 155 -9.46 16.77 2.81
C TYR A 155 -8.52 16.35 1.69
N CYS A 156 -8.20 15.06 1.67
CA CYS A 156 -7.36 14.46 0.64
C CYS A 156 -8.20 13.51 -0.22
N THR A 157 -7.71 13.21 -1.43
CA THR A 157 -8.38 12.23 -2.28
C THR A 157 -8.07 10.82 -1.81
N ALA A 158 -9.10 10.02 -1.51
CA ALA A 158 -8.95 8.58 -1.33
C ALA A 158 -8.91 7.90 -2.70
N PHE A 159 -7.73 7.47 -3.12
CA PHE A 159 -7.47 6.72 -4.35
C PHE A 159 -7.75 5.22 -4.13
N PRO A 160 -7.81 4.41 -5.21
CA PRO A 160 -7.95 2.97 -5.06
C PRO A 160 -6.74 2.36 -4.35
N ILE A 161 -6.99 1.31 -3.57
CA ILE A 161 -5.94 0.59 -2.84
C ILE A 161 -4.89 -0.04 -3.79
N GLY A 162 -3.70 -0.32 -3.28
CA GLY A 162 -2.59 -0.91 -4.05
C GLY A 162 -2.98 -2.17 -4.83
N THR A 163 -3.77 -3.07 -4.24
CA THR A 163 -4.23 -4.29 -4.90
C THR A 163 -5.14 -3.97 -6.10
N LEU A 164 -6.00 -2.94 -6.00
CA LEU A 164 -6.83 -2.51 -7.13
C LEU A 164 -5.95 -1.90 -8.22
N LEU A 165 -5.03 -1.00 -7.86
CA LEU A 165 -4.12 -0.38 -8.83
C LEU A 165 -3.30 -1.42 -9.58
N ALA A 166 -2.79 -2.46 -8.91
CA ALA A 166 -2.12 -3.57 -9.56
C ALA A 166 -3.05 -4.37 -10.49
N SER A 167 -4.34 -4.50 -10.12
CA SER A 167 -5.34 -5.14 -10.96
C SER A 167 -5.61 -4.38 -12.27
N THR A 168 -5.18 -3.12 -12.39
CA THR A 168 -5.26 -2.39 -13.65
C THR A 168 -4.30 -2.93 -14.71
N TRP A 169 -3.15 -3.48 -14.31
CA TRP A 169 -2.00 -3.82 -15.17
C TRP A 169 -1.60 -2.68 -16.12
N ASN A 170 -1.81 -1.43 -15.69
CA ASN A 170 -1.65 -0.23 -16.50
C ASN A 170 -0.69 0.75 -15.83
N THR A 171 0.60 0.69 -16.19
CA THR A 171 1.63 1.57 -15.61
C THR A 171 1.39 3.03 -15.95
N GLU A 172 0.85 3.35 -17.13
CA GLU A 172 0.57 4.74 -17.54
C GLU A 172 -0.52 5.36 -16.66
N LEU A 173 -1.61 4.62 -16.42
CA LEU A 173 -2.69 5.08 -15.54
C LEU A 173 -2.24 5.19 -14.08
N VAL A 174 -1.43 4.25 -13.60
CA VAL A 174 -0.91 4.29 -12.24
C VAL A 174 0.07 5.46 -12.06
N GLN A 175 0.85 5.82 -13.08
CA GLN A 175 1.65 7.03 -13.07
C GLN A 175 0.77 8.29 -12.94
N GLN A 176 -0.35 8.36 -13.65
CA GLN A 176 -1.31 9.49 -13.51
C GLN A 176 -1.94 9.56 -12.11
N VAL A 177 -2.19 8.42 -11.47
CA VAL A 177 -2.59 8.38 -10.04
C VAL A 177 -1.48 8.98 -9.17
N GLY A 178 -0.23 8.58 -9.39
CA GLY A 178 0.92 9.16 -8.70
C GLY A 178 1.07 10.67 -8.92
N GLU A 179 0.84 11.15 -10.15
CA GLU A 179 0.87 12.59 -10.48
C GLU A 179 -0.17 13.38 -9.68
N ALA A 180 -1.38 12.84 -9.52
CA ALA A 180 -2.43 13.45 -8.70
C ALA A 180 -2.07 13.45 -7.21
N MET A 181 -1.54 12.35 -6.68
CA MET A 181 -1.07 12.26 -5.29
C MET A 181 0.07 13.25 -5.01
N GLY A 182 1.05 13.33 -5.92
CA GLY A 182 2.17 14.28 -5.83
C GLY A 182 1.72 15.73 -5.92
N ASN A 183 0.68 16.02 -6.70
CA ASN A 183 0.07 17.36 -6.74
C ASN A 183 -0.56 17.73 -5.39
N GLU A 184 -1.33 16.84 -4.77
CA GLU A 184 -1.93 17.11 -3.44
C GLU A 184 -0.86 17.36 -2.38
N ALA A 185 0.17 16.52 -2.32
CA ALA A 185 1.27 16.69 -1.39
C ALA A 185 1.96 18.05 -1.58
N LYS A 186 2.26 18.42 -2.83
CA LYS A 186 2.84 19.72 -3.16
C LYS A 186 1.97 20.89 -2.73
N GLU A 187 0.67 20.86 -3.04
CA GLU A 187 -0.25 21.94 -2.71
C GLU A 187 -0.61 22.02 -1.22
N TYR A 188 -0.40 20.95 -0.45
CA TYR A 188 -0.52 20.96 1.00
C TYR A 188 0.81 21.20 1.74
N GLY A 189 1.93 21.39 1.02
CA GLY A 189 3.23 21.67 1.62
C GLY A 189 3.92 20.45 2.24
N ILE A 190 3.54 19.25 1.81
CA ILE A 190 4.16 17.97 2.15
C ILE A 190 5.34 17.72 1.21
N ASP A 191 6.41 17.12 1.71
CA ASP A 191 7.64 16.92 0.95
C ASP A 191 7.87 15.46 0.56
N VAL A 192 7.38 14.50 1.36
CA VAL A 192 7.50 13.06 1.08
C VAL A 192 6.19 12.35 1.41
N ILE A 193 5.72 11.54 0.46
CA ILE A 193 4.60 10.61 0.68
C ILE A 193 5.17 9.25 1.12
N LEU A 194 4.68 8.72 2.24
CA LEU A 194 5.11 7.44 2.82
C LEU A 194 4.43 6.25 2.12
N GLY A 195 4.77 6.08 0.86
CA GLY A 195 4.36 4.97 0.01
C GLY A 195 5.11 5.00 -1.32
N PRO A 196 4.85 4.04 -2.22
CA PRO A 196 3.87 2.96 -2.09
C PRO A 196 4.30 1.80 -1.19
N GLY A 197 3.34 0.95 -0.82
CA GLY A 197 3.58 -0.37 -0.24
C GLY A 197 3.92 -1.41 -1.32
N ALA A 198 5.06 -2.09 -1.22
CA ALA A 198 5.61 -2.99 -2.24
C ALA A 198 5.98 -4.38 -1.72
N ASN A 199 5.50 -4.77 -0.53
CA ASN A 199 5.67 -6.13 -0.03
C ASN A 199 4.86 -7.13 -0.88
N ILE A 200 5.37 -8.36 -1.00
CA ILE A 200 4.70 -9.44 -1.72
C ILE A 200 3.46 -9.94 -0.96
N HIS A 201 2.36 -10.24 -1.67
CA HIS A 201 1.22 -10.96 -1.11
C HIS A 201 1.56 -12.43 -0.83
N ARG A 202 2.32 -12.70 0.24
CA ARG A 202 2.81 -14.04 0.62
C ARG A 202 1.67 -14.98 1.00
N HIS A 203 0.69 -14.47 1.76
CA HIS A 203 -0.44 -15.23 2.27
C HIS A 203 -1.70 -14.36 2.27
N PRO A 204 -2.90 -14.89 1.95
CA PRO A 204 -4.14 -14.11 1.85
C PRO A 204 -4.53 -13.34 3.12
N LEU A 205 -4.09 -13.84 4.29
CA LEU A 205 -4.46 -13.27 5.58
C LEU A 205 -3.59 -12.07 6.02
N CYS A 206 -2.53 -11.69 5.29
CA CYS A 206 -1.78 -10.50 5.68
C CYS A 206 -2.70 -9.27 5.71
N GLY A 207 -2.78 -8.60 6.88
CA GLY A 207 -3.71 -7.50 7.13
C GLY A 207 -3.55 -6.31 6.19
N ARG A 208 -2.34 -6.12 5.68
CA ARG A 208 -1.93 -5.01 4.79
C ARG A 208 -1.86 -5.37 3.31
N ASN A 209 -2.32 -6.57 2.91
CA ASN A 209 -2.35 -6.93 1.49
C ASN A 209 -3.06 -5.86 0.63
N PHE A 210 -4.10 -5.20 1.16
CA PHE A 210 -4.86 -4.18 0.44
C PHE A 210 -3.97 -3.05 -0.12
N GLU A 211 -2.99 -2.58 0.64
CA GLU A 211 -2.07 -1.50 0.26
C GLU A 211 -0.80 -1.97 -0.44
N TYR A 212 -0.64 -3.28 -0.63
CA TYR A 212 0.41 -3.89 -1.44
C TYR A 212 -0.13 -4.24 -2.84
N PHE A 213 0.78 -4.49 -3.79
CA PHE A 213 0.41 -4.66 -5.20
C PHE A 213 0.03 -6.10 -5.58
N SER A 214 0.93 -7.07 -5.39
CA SER A 214 0.77 -8.41 -5.99
C SER A 214 1.54 -9.50 -5.26
N GLU A 215 1.15 -10.77 -5.52
CA GLU A 215 1.95 -11.95 -5.22
C GLU A 215 3.15 -12.13 -6.17
N ASP A 216 3.20 -11.38 -7.28
CA ASP A 216 4.26 -11.44 -8.29
C ASP A 216 5.22 -10.23 -8.24
N PRO A 217 6.54 -10.45 -8.18
CA PRO A 217 7.50 -9.36 -8.08
C PRO A 217 7.61 -8.46 -9.31
N ILE A 218 7.33 -8.96 -10.52
CA ILE A 218 7.40 -8.14 -11.73
C ILE A 218 6.23 -7.17 -11.76
N LEU A 219 5.01 -7.65 -11.45
CA LEU A 219 3.85 -6.78 -11.36
C LEU A 219 4.02 -5.74 -10.24
N THR A 220 4.45 -6.17 -9.04
CA THR A 220 4.75 -5.28 -7.92
C THR A 220 5.78 -4.22 -8.29
N GLY A 221 6.90 -4.62 -8.91
CA GLY A 221 7.97 -3.70 -9.28
C GLY A 221 7.55 -2.66 -10.34
N LYS A 222 6.85 -3.10 -11.40
CA LYS A 222 6.44 -2.22 -12.51
C LYS A 222 5.36 -1.23 -12.09
N ILE A 223 4.37 -1.67 -11.32
CA ILE A 223 3.31 -0.79 -10.80
C ILE A 223 3.88 0.15 -9.73
N GLY A 224 4.77 -0.34 -8.87
CA GLY A 224 5.48 0.48 -7.88
C GLY A 224 6.36 1.56 -8.52
N ALA A 225 7.11 1.24 -9.58
CA ALA A 225 7.94 2.22 -10.28
C ALA A 225 7.07 3.31 -10.94
N ALA A 226 5.93 2.92 -11.53
CA ALA A 226 5.01 3.85 -12.16
C ALA A 226 4.44 4.89 -11.18
N ILE A 227 3.95 4.45 -10.01
CA ILE A 227 3.41 5.39 -9.02
C ILE A 227 4.50 6.30 -8.43
N VAL A 228 5.72 5.77 -8.23
CA VAL A 228 6.86 6.57 -7.78
C VAL A 228 7.19 7.65 -8.80
N ASN A 229 7.36 7.29 -10.07
CA ASN A 229 7.63 8.26 -11.14
C ASN A 229 6.55 9.35 -11.23
N GLY A 230 5.28 8.98 -11.02
CA GLY A 230 4.18 9.94 -11.00
C GLY A 230 4.28 10.95 -9.86
N ILE A 231 4.46 10.46 -8.61
CA ILE A 231 4.58 11.33 -7.43
C ILE A 231 5.81 12.24 -7.57
N GLU A 232 6.97 11.67 -7.91
CA GLU A 232 8.24 12.40 -7.93
C GLU A 232 8.37 13.39 -9.09
N SER A 233 7.55 13.24 -10.15
CA SER A 233 7.44 14.25 -11.21
C SER A 233 6.96 15.63 -10.71
N ASN A 234 6.28 15.68 -9.56
CA ASN A 234 5.85 16.92 -8.91
C ASN A 234 6.95 17.56 -8.02
N GLY A 235 8.12 16.91 -7.93
CA GLY A 235 9.21 17.29 -7.03
C GLY A 235 8.84 17.08 -5.55
N ILE A 236 8.11 16.00 -5.29
CA ILE A 236 7.74 15.45 -3.98
C ILE A 236 8.39 14.07 -3.89
N GLY A 237 9.03 13.73 -2.77
CA GLY A 237 9.64 12.41 -2.60
C GLY A 237 8.64 11.30 -2.31
N THR A 238 9.06 10.06 -2.56
CA THR A 238 8.36 8.85 -2.09
C THR A 238 9.17 8.09 -1.06
N SER A 239 8.49 7.25 -0.26
CA SER A 239 9.10 6.27 0.63
C SER A 239 8.56 4.87 0.36
N VAL A 240 9.23 4.15 -0.55
CA VAL A 240 8.83 2.79 -0.92
C VAL A 240 9.01 1.86 0.28
N LYS A 241 7.95 1.15 0.68
CA LYS A 241 7.90 0.43 1.96
C LYS A 241 7.27 -0.96 1.84
N HIS A 242 7.58 -1.92 2.70
CA HIS A 242 8.60 -1.91 3.75
C HIS A 242 9.70 -2.86 3.32
N PHE A 243 10.89 -2.33 3.12
CA PHE A 243 12.05 -3.09 2.68
C PHE A 243 12.65 -3.80 3.91
N VAL A 244 12.53 -5.13 4.09
CA VAL A 244 11.90 -6.13 3.22
C VAL A 244 11.18 -7.21 4.06
N ALA A 245 10.44 -8.09 3.40
CA ALA A 245 9.83 -9.29 3.99
C ALA A 245 8.81 -9.02 5.12
N ASN A 246 8.24 -7.82 5.16
CA ASN A 246 7.13 -7.46 6.04
C ASN A 246 5.81 -8.01 5.50
N ASN A 247 5.63 -9.33 5.53
CA ASN A 247 4.50 -10.02 4.92
C ASN A 247 3.48 -10.56 5.92
N GLN A 248 3.58 -10.19 7.21
CA GLN A 248 2.61 -10.48 8.28
C GLN A 248 2.59 -9.31 9.26
N GLU A 249 1.44 -9.04 9.88
CA GLU A 249 1.30 -7.99 10.89
C GLU A 249 1.53 -8.51 12.32
N THR A 250 1.15 -9.77 12.57
CA THR A 250 1.32 -10.39 13.89
C THR A 250 2.79 -10.37 14.30
N ASP A 251 3.06 -9.69 15.42
CA ASP A 251 4.38 -9.53 16.03
C ASP A 251 5.46 -8.98 15.07
N ARG A 252 5.07 -8.19 14.05
CA ARG A 252 5.99 -7.61 13.04
C ARG A 252 7.19 -6.84 13.61
N LEU A 253 7.10 -6.29 14.83
CA LEU A 253 8.16 -5.57 15.53
C LEU A 253 9.30 -6.48 16.04
N VAL A 254 9.05 -7.78 16.15
CA VAL A 254 10.00 -8.74 16.75
C VAL A 254 10.20 -9.98 15.90
N ASN A 255 9.29 -10.27 14.97
CA ASN A 255 9.34 -11.44 14.11
C ASN A 255 10.65 -11.49 13.31
N ASP A 256 11.27 -12.66 13.30
CA ASP A 256 12.38 -12.99 12.40
C ASP A 256 11.90 -13.79 11.20
N ALA A 257 11.88 -13.15 10.03
CA ALA A 257 11.59 -13.81 8.77
C ALA A 257 12.82 -14.59 8.29
N ILE A 258 12.74 -15.92 8.38
CA ILE A 258 13.80 -16.83 7.96
C ILE A 258 13.55 -17.21 6.49
N VAL A 259 14.36 -16.65 5.59
CA VAL A 259 14.14 -16.70 4.14
C VAL A 259 15.43 -17.11 3.43
N SER A 260 15.35 -18.06 2.49
CA SER A 260 16.51 -18.44 1.68
C SER A 260 16.96 -17.29 0.78
N GLU A 261 18.26 -17.22 0.48
CA GLU A 261 18.80 -16.18 -0.43
C GLU A 261 18.08 -16.21 -1.78
N ARG A 262 17.82 -17.39 -2.32
CA ARG A 262 17.11 -17.52 -3.59
C ARG A 262 15.72 -16.91 -3.54
N ALA A 263 14.94 -17.16 -2.48
CA ALA A 263 13.62 -16.58 -2.35
C ALA A 263 13.67 -15.06 -2.13
N LEU A 264 14.65 -14.58 -1.36
CA LEU A 264 14.91 -13.15 -1.22
C LEU A 264 15.15 -12.50 -2.60
N HIS A 265 16.12 -13.00 -3.38
CA HIS A 265 16.48 -12.42 -4.68
C HIS A 265 15.40 -12.56 -5.76
N GLU A 266 14.72 -13.71 -5.83
CA GLU A 266 13.73 -13.97 -6.89
C GLU A 266 12.33 -13.42 -6.58
N ILE A 267 11.98 -13.23 -5.30
CA ILE A 267 10.63 -12.83 -4.86
C ILE A 267 10.63 -11.51 -4.09
N TYR A 268 11.22 -11.47 -2.90
CA TYR A 268 10.98 -10.38 -1.95
C TYR A 268 11.78 -9.10 -2.27
N PHE A 269 12.98 -9.24 -2.80
CA PHE A 269 13.80 -8.15 -3.29
C PHE A 269 13.39 -7.67 -4.67
N LYS A 270 12.93 -8.58 -5.53
CA LYS A 270 12.82 -8.31 -6.97
C LYS A 270 11.91 -7.13 -7.30
N GLY A 271 10.81 -6.96 -6.57
CA GLY A 271 9.94 -5.79 -6.70
C GLY A 271 10.66 -4.48 -6.36
N PHE A 272 11.37 -4.42 -5.22
CA PHE A 272 12.16 -3.26 -4.81
C PHE A 272 13.32 -2.98 -5.75
N GLU A 273 14.02 -4.02 -6.25
CA GLU A 273 15.09 -3.88 -7.23
C GLU A 273 14.60 -3.17 -8.50
N ILE A 274 13.44 -3.57 -9.02
CA ILE A 274 12.82 -2.95 -10.20
C ILE A 274 12.51 -1.48 -9.92
N ILE A 275 11.87 -1.18 -8.78
CA ILE A 275 11.53 0.21 -8.40
C ILE A 275 12.80 1.06 -8.29
N VAL A 276 13.84 0.59 -7.62
CA VAL A 276 15.12 1.30 -7.51
C VAL A 276 15.72 1.58 -8.89
N LYS A 277 15.74 0.58 -9.78
CA LYS A 277 16.38 0.71 -11.11
C LYS A 277 15.56 1.55 -12.09
N GLU A 278 14.24 1.57 -11.97
CA GLU A 278 13.35 2.21 -12.95
C GLU A 278 12.79 3.57 -12.49
N SER A 279 12.85 3.89 -11.19
CA SER A 279 12.32 5.16 -10.67
C SER A 279 13.24 5.91 -9.70
N GLN A 280 14.24 5.26 -9.08
CA GLN A 280 15.15 5.89 -8.09
C GLN A 280 14.40 6.71 -7.03
N PRO A 281 13.55 6.06 -6.19
CA PRO A 281 12.77 6.78 -5.18
C PRO A 281 13.65 7.61 -4.26
N TRP A 282 13.15 8.75 -3.77
CA TRP A 282 13.91 9.62 -2.86
C TRP A 282 14.26 8.90 -1.57
N THR A 283 13.33 8.09 -1.06
CA THR A 283 13.53 7.31 0.16
C THR A 283 13.01 5.88 0.04
N ILE A 284 13.59 4.99 0.85
CA ILE A 284 13.08 3.64 1.12
C ILE A 284 12.89 3.51 2.63
N MET A 285 11.80 2.87 3.05
CA MET A 285 11.53 2.60 4.45
C MET A 285 11.93 1.17 4.78
N SER A 286 12.84 0.99 5.75
CA SER A 286 13.20 -0.34 6.25
C SER A 286 12.04 -0.93 7.07
N SER A 287 11.78 -2.23 6.95
CA SER A 287 10.71 -2.91 7.69
C SER A 287 11.01 -3.07 9.19
N TYR A 288 9.93 -3.33 9.94
CA TYR A 288 10.00 -3.66 11.36
C TYR A 288 10.71 -4.97 11.66
N ASN A 289 10.44 -6.01 10.87
CA ASN A 289 10.87 -7.36 11.17
C ASN A 289 12.38 -7.54 11.01
N LYS A 290 12.89 -8.60 11.64
CA LYS A 290 14.20 -9.14 11.31
C LYS A 290 14.12 -9.98 10.04
N VAL A 291 15.24 -10.07 9.34
CA VAL A 291 15.42 -11.02 8.24
C VAL A 291 16.69 -11.81 8.54
N ASN A 292 16.55 -13.13 8.68
CA ASN A 292 17.64 -14.03 9.00
C ASN A 292 18.47 -13.58 10.24
N GLY A 293 17.78 -13.12 11.28
CA GLY A 293 18.35 -12.82 12.60
C GLY A 293 18.70 -11.36 12.87
N VAL A 294 18.71 -10.49 11.86
CA VAL A 294 19.07 -9.05 12.02
C VAL A 294 17.89 -8.17 11.66
N TYR A 295 17.62 -7.14 12.47
CA TYR A 295 16.62 -6.13 12.13
C TYR A 295 16.94 -5.50 10.78
N THR A 296 15.91 -5.31 9.94
CA THR A 296 16.17 -4.78 8.61
C THR A 296 16.79 -3.38 8.66
N SER A 297 16.36 -2.55 9.62
CA SER A 297 16.93 -1.22 9.87
C SER A 297 18.38 -1.24 10.37
N GLU A 298 18.89 -2.38 10.83
CA GLU A 298 20.25 -2.58 11.38
C GLU A 298 21.14 -3.47 10.47
N SER A 299 20.62 -3.91 9.33
CA SER A 299 21.34 -4.83 8.44
C SER A 299 22.15 -4.11 7.37
N LYS A 300 23.47 -4.04 7.56
CA LYS A 300 24.40 -3.51 6.53
C LYS A 300 24.30 -4.28 5.22
N GLU A 301 24.10 -5.60 5.29
CA GLU A 301 23.93 -6.45 4.12
C GLU A 301 22.75 -5.99 3.27
N LEU A 302 21.58 -5.77 3.91
CA LEU A 302 20.37 -5.36 3.21
C LEU A 302 20.46 -3.91 2.72
N LEU A 303 20.82 -2.98 3.61
CA LEU A 303 20.68 -1.54 3.36
C LEU A 303 21.85 -0.90 2.62
N THR A 304 23.02 -1.52 2.66
CA THR A 304 24.22 -1.02 1.99
C THR A 304 24.65 -1.98 0.88
N ASP A 305 24.97 -3.23 1.21
CA ASP A 305 25.61 -4.13 0.25
C ASP A 305 24.64 -4.50 -0.90
N ILE A 306 23.38 -4.84 -0.58
CA ILE A 306 22.36 -5.13 -1.60
C ILE A 306 21.77 -3.86 -2.17
N LEU A 307 21.18 -3.02 -1.33
CA LEU A 307 20.39 -1.88 -1.80
C LEU A 307 21.25 -0.84 -2.54
N ARG A 308 22.48 -0.57 -2.08
CA ARG A 308 23.31 0.51 -2.63
C ARG A 308 24.41 -0.02 -3.53
N ASP A 309 25.21 -0.96 -3.07
CA ASP A 309 26.37 -1.43 -3.83
C ASP A 309 25.92 -2.29 -5.03
N ASN A 310 24.91 -3.15 -4.85
CA ASN A 310 24.39 -3.98 -5.95
C ASN A 310 23.35 -3.27 -6.82
N TRP A 311 22.37 -2.55 -6.24
CA TRP A 311 21.28 -1.94 -7.03
C TRP A 311 21.51 -0.48 -7.40
N GLY A 312 22.46 0.20 -6.77
CA GLY A 312 22.76 1.60 -7.05
C GLY A 312 21.72 2.57 -6.51
N PHE A 313 21.06 2.26 -5.39
CA PHE A 313 20.12 3.19 -4.73
C PHE A 313 20.83 4.46 -4.23
N LYS A 314 20.36 5.63 -4.69
CA LYS A 314 20.97 6.95 -4.40
C LYS A 314 20.27 7.74 -3.29
N GLY A 315 19.02 7.39 -2.98
CA GLY A 315 18.21 8.05 -1.95
C GLY A 315 18.67 7.75 -0.52
N LEU A 316 17.89 8.19 0.46
CA LEU A 316 18.11 7.85 1.87
C LEU A 316 17.24 6.67 2.31
N VAL A 317 17.68 5.92 3.32
CA VAL A 317 16.82 4.94 4.00
C VAL A 317 16.31 5.55 5.30
N MET A 318 15.01 5.41 5.57
CA MET A 318 14.42 5.75 6.86
C MET A 318 13.89 4.50 7.57
N SER A 319 13.85 4.52 8.90
CA SER A 319 13.20 3.44 9.65
C SER A 319 11.68 3.52 9.49
N ASP A 320 10.99 2.39 9.61
CA ASP A 320 9.58 2.43 10.03
C ASP A 320 9.48 3.04 11.45
N TRP A 321 8.28 3.45 11.86
CA TRP A 321 8.06 4.23 13.08
C TRP A 321 8.46 3.45 14.33
N PHE A 322 9.55 3.87 14.98
CA PHE A 322 10.17 3.16 16.11
C PHE A 322 10.75 1.78 15.77
N GLY A 323 11.01 1.50 14.48
CA GLY A 323 11.65 0.26 14.06
C GLY A 323 13.12 0.19 14.48
N GLY A 324 13.62 -1.02 14.75
CA GLY A 324 14.97 -1.28 15.25
C GLY A 324 15.11 -1.14 16.78
N ASN A 325 16.29 -1.47 17.28
CA ASN A 325 16.63 -1.54 18.70
C ASN A 325 17.87 -0.71 19.09
N SER A 326 18.74 -0.36 18.14
CA SER A 326 20.00 0.36 18.36
C SER A 326 20.20 1.48 17.34
N ALA A 327 20.03 2.74 17.78
CA ALA A 327 20.21 3.89 16.90
C ALA A 327 21.60 3.94 16.22
N PRO A 328 22.72 3.71 16.92
CA PRO A 328 24.05 3.68 16.27
C PRO A 328 24.19 2.57 15.22
N ASP A 329 23.65 1.37 15.48
CA ASP A 329 23.71 0.25 14.52
C ASP A 329 22.89 0.53 13.27
N GLN A 330 21.75 1.20 13.41
CA GLN A 330 20.94 1.63 12.28
C GLN A 330 21.71 2.59 11.35
N ILE A 331 22.35 3.62 11.92
CA ILE A 331 23.16 4.55 11.12
C ILE A 331 24.37 3.83 10.49
N LYS A 332 25.04 2.94 11.23
CA LYS A 332 26.16 2.11 10.71
C LYS A 332 25.73 1.20 9.55
N ALA A 333 24.52 0.66 9.59
CA ALA A 333 23.97 -0.21 8.56
C ALA A 333 23.61 0.54 7.27
N GLY A 334 23.37 1.85 7.35
CA GLY A 334 22.91 2.68 6.24
C GLY A 334 21.43 3.03 6.30
N ASN A 335 20.77 2.82 7.44
CA ASN A 335 19.49 3.45 7.75
C ASN A 335 19.75 4.90 8.19
N ASP A 336 19.60 5.84 7.26
CA ASP A 336 20.09 7.21 7.40
C ASP A 336 19.25 8.08 8.37
N LEU A 337 17.93 7.84 8.43
CA LEU A 337 16.98 8.64 9.19
C LEU A 337 16.12 7.76 10.12
N LEU A 338 16.09 8.10 11.41
CA LEU A 338 15.26 7.43 12.41
C LEU A 338 13.92 8.15 12.55
N GLU A 339 12.83 7.51 12.11
CA GLU A 339 11.46 8.01 12.25
C GLU A 339 10.69 7.23 13.33
N PRO A 340 9.80 7.90 14.09
CA PRO A 340 9.54 9.35 14.10
C PRO A 340 10.66 10.16 14.78
N GLY A 341 11.69 9.49 15.29
CA GLY A 341 12.72 10.06 16.14
C GLY A 341 12.28 10.18 17.59
N THR A 342 13.21 9.98 18.51
CA THR A 342 13.00 10.15 19.96
C THR A 342 14.18 10.86 20.60
N ASN A 343 13.94 11.50 21.73
CA ASN A 343 15.00 12.09 22.55
C ASN A 343 15.97 11.02 23.10
N ILE A 344 15.51 9.77 23.21
CA ILE A 344 16.34 8.63 23.64
C ILE A 344 17.34 8.29 22.55
N GLN A 345 16.88 8.06 21.32
CA GLN A 345 17.74 7.79 20.16
C GLN A 345 18.74 8.94 19.92
N TRP A 346 18.29 10.19 20.10
CA TRP A 346 19.18 11.33 19.94
C TRP A 346 20.34 11.32 20.96
N LYS A 347 20.08 10.98 22.22
CA LYS A 347 21.15 10.81 23.24
C LYS A 347 22.05 9.63 22.93
N GLU A 348 21.48 8.49 22.54
CA GLU A 348 22.26 7.30 22.16
C GLU A 348 23.24 7.62 21.01
N LEU A 349 22.83 8.41 20.02
CA LEU A 349 23.71 8.82 18.91
C LEU A 349 24.83 9.78 19.35
N ILE A 350 24.55 10.70 20.27
CA ILE A 350 25.57 11.60 20.84
C ILE A 350 26.59 10.78 21.63
N GLU A 351 26.13 9.93 22.54
CA GLU A 351 26.98 9.07 23.37
C GLU A 351 27.85 8.15 22.50
N ALA A 352 27.27 7.47 21.51
CA ALA A 352 28.01 6.62 20.59
C ALA A 352 29.08 7.39 19.78
N HIS A 353 28.83 8.65 19.43
CA HIS A 353 29.84 9.49 18.78
C HIS A 353 30.98 9.87 19.74
N GLU A 354 30.64 10.32 20.95
CA GLU A 354 31.61 10.72 21.98
C GLU A 354 32.52 9.55 22.41
N GLU A 355 31.97 8.34 22.44
CA GLU A 355 32.70 7.10 22.75
C GLU A 355 33.47 6.50 21.55
N GLY A 356 33.27 7.05 20.35
CA GLY A 356 33.92 6.62 19.11
C GLY A 356 33.32 5.37 18.45
N GLU A 357 32.17 4.89 18.92
CA GLU A 357 31.39 3.82 18.29
C GLU A 357 30.81 4.28 16.94
N LEU A 358 30.38 5.55 16.85
CA LEU A 358 29.84 6.16 15.64
C LEU A 358 30.80 7.21 15.08
N SER A 359 31.48 6.87 13.98
CA SER A 359 32.47 7.75 13.36
C SER A 359 31.83 8.96 12.65
N GLU A 360 32.55 10.09 12.62
CA GLU A 360 32.13 11.28 11.84
C GLU A 360 31.87 10.95 10.36
N ARG A 361 32.68 10.06 9.76
CA ARG A 361 32.48 9.64 8.37
C ARG A 361 31.14 8.92 8.17
N THR A 362 30.73 8.10 9.13
CA THR A 362 29.44 7.39 9.08
C THR A 362 28.30 8.40 9.17
N ILE A 363 28.37 9.33 10.13
CA ILE A 363 27.39 10.41 10.30
C ILE A 363 27.30 11.26 9.02
N ASP A 364 28.43 11.72 8.49
CA ASP A 364 28.50 12.52 7.28
C ASP A 364 27.88 11.82 6.08
N THR A 365 28.04 10.50 5.97
CA THR A 365 27.46 9.73 4.87
C THR A 365 25.93 9.78 4.89
N SER A 366 25.32 9.58 6.06
CA SER A 366 23.86 9.66 6.22
C SER A 366 23.35 11.09 6.09
N VAL A 367 24.03 12.06 6.72
CA VAL A 367 23.68 13.48 6.62
C VAL A 367 23.71 13.96 5.17
N LYS A 368 24.69 13.57 4.35
CA LYS A 368 24.71 13.95 2.92
C LYS A 368 23.46 13.51 2.17
N ARG A 369 22.95 12.31 2.44
CA ARG A 369 21.73 11.78 1.79
C ARG A 369 20.49 12.55 2.24
N ILE A 370 20.41 12.89 3.52
CA ILE A 370 19.32 13.71 4.07
C ILE A 370 19.37 15.14 3.50
N LEU A 371 20.56 15.77 3.47
CA LEU A 371 20.75 17.10 2.92
C LEU A 371 20.39 17.15 1.43
N ARG A 372 20.70 16.11 0.65
CA ARG A 372 20.29 16.02 -0.76
C ARG A 372 18.77 16.14 -0.88
N LEU A 373 18.02 15.37 -0.09
CA LEU A 373 16.55 15.43 -0.08
C LEU A 373 16.06 16.82 0.31
N ILE A 374 16.60 17.39 1.41
CA ILE A 374 16.24 18.75 1.85
C ILE A 374 16.43 19.75 0.70
N LEU A 375 17.60 19.76 0.05
CA LEU A 375 17.93 20.66 -1.05
C LEU A 375 17.05 20.47 -2.30
N GLN A 376 16.52 19.26 -2.53
CA GLN A 376 15.59 18.98 -3.64
C GLN A 376 14.15 19.44 -3.37
N SER A 377 13.77 19.58 -2.10
CA SER A 377 12.40 19.91 -1.68
C SER A 377 11.87 21.21 -2.27
N GLN A 378 10.54 21.31 -2.38
CA GLN A 378 9.86 22.53 -2.82
C GLN A 378 10.08 23.70 -1.85
N LYS A 379 10.28 23.40 -0.56
CA LYS A 379 10.60 24.41 0.46
C LYS A 379 11.94 25.09 0.22
N MET A 380 12.94 24.36 -0.26
CA MET A 380 14.22 24.96 -0.62
C MET A 380 14.13 25.86 -1.85
N LYS A 381 13.08 25.70 -2.67
CA LYS A 381 12.69 26.58 -3.79
C LYS A 381 11.70 27.68 -3.38
N ASN A 382 11.36 27.79 -2.09
CA ASN A 382 10.37 28.72 -1.55
C ASN A 382 9.02 28.65 -2.25
N TYR A 383 8.58 27.43 -2.59
CA TYR A 383 7.27 27.22 -3.17
C TYR A 383 6.17 27.64 -2.19
N ASP A 384 5.29 28.53 -2.64
CA ASP A 384 4.11 28.97 -1.90
C ASP A 384 2.94 28.03 -2.21
N TYR A 385 2.73 27.03 -1.35
CA TYR A 385 1.70 26.01 -1.53
C TYR A 385 0.30 26.57 -1.23
N SER A 386 -0.68 26.24 -2.08
CA SER A 386 -1.98 26.92 -2.07
C SER A 386 -2.94 26.46 -0.97
N ASN A 387 -2.70 25.28 -0.38
CA ASN A 387 -3.65 24.49 0.40
C ASN A 387 -4.96 24.16 -0.34
N LYS A 388 -4.95 24.18 -1.68
CA LYS A 388 -6.14 24.02 -2.52
C LYS A 388 -5.86 23.17 -3.77
N PRO A 389 -5.48 21.89 -3.63
CA PRO A 389 -5.37 21.00 -4.78
C PRO A 389 -6.72 20.83 -5.50
N ASP A 390 -6.69 20.45 -6.78
CA ASP A 390 -7.91 20.17 -7.56
C ASP A 390 -8.48 18.78 -7.26
N LEU A 391 -9.05 18.63 -6.05
CA LEU A 391 -9.66 17.39 -5.58
C LEU A 391 -10.75 16.87 -6.53
N LYS A 392 -11.40 17.75 -7.32
CA LYS A 392 -12.41 17.33 -8.30
C LYS A 392 -11.78 16.70 -9.54
N ALA A 393 -10.63 17.19 -9.98
CA ALA A 393 -9.86 16.54 -11.03
C ALA A 393 -9.31 15.19 -10.56
N HIS A 394 -8.80 15.13 -9.32
CA HIS A 394 -8.24 13.91 -8.74
C HIS A 394 -9.32 12.83 -8.55
N ALA A 395 -10.53 13.19 -8.11
CA ALA A 395 -11.66 12.27 -8.04
C ALA A 395 -11.99 11.62 -9.40
N LYS A 396 -11.81 12.31 -10.53
CA LYS A 396 -12.01 11.70 -11.86
C LYS A 396 -10.98 10.60 -12.13
N ILE A 397 -9.72 10.82 -11.74
CA ILE A 397 -8.65 9.84 -11.85
C ILE A 397 -8.93 8.65 -10.94
N THR A 398 -9.44 8.87 -9.71
CA THR A 398 -9.91 7.81 -8.82
C THR A 398 -10.99 6.96 -9.48
N ARG A 399 -12.02 7.59 -10.05
CA ARG A 399 -13.10 6.87 -10.75
C ARG A 399 -12.57 6.05 -11.92
N GLN A 400 -11.69 6.62 -12.74
CA GLN A 400 -11.10 5.93 -13.89
C GLN A 400 -10.24 4.74 -13.46
N SER A 401 -9.27 4.97 -12.56
CA SER A 401 -8.37 3.93 -12.06
C SER A 401 -9.12 2.81 -11.33
N ALA A 402 -10.15 3.15 -10.55
CA ALA A 402 -11.06 2.17 -9.97
C ALA A 402 -11.72 1.31 -11.06
N THR A 403 -12.36 1.92 -12.07
CA THR A 403 -13.04 1.14 -13.13
C THR A 403 -12.11 0.24 -13.93
N GLU A 404 -10.85 0.64 -14.13
CA GLU A 404 -9.87 -0.18 -14.87
C GLU A 404 -9.24 -1.30 -14.05
N GLY A 405 -9.29 -1.24 -12.72
CA GLY A 405 -8.76 -2.27 -11.83
C GLY A 405 -9.81 -3.21 -11.24
N MET A 406 -11.10 -2.88 -11.34
CA MET A 406 -12.16 -3.83 -10.98
C MET A 406 -12.19 -5.02 -11.95
N VAL A 407 -12.36 -6.22 -11.40
CA VAL A 407 -12.23 -7.49 -12.14
C VAL A 407 -13.58 -8.17 -12.27
N LEU A 408 -14.02 -8.42 -13.51
CA LEU A 408 -15.21 -9.24 -13.75
C LEU A 408 -14.81 -10.72 -13.60
N LEU A 409 -15.29 -11.38 -12.55
CA LEU A 409 -14.93 -12.77 -12.24
C LEU A 409 -15.87 -13.78 -12.89
N LYS A 410 -17.14 -13.42 -13.06
CA LYS A 410 -18.18 -14.28 -13.62
C LYS A 410 -19.23 -13.43 -14.33
N ASN A 411 -19.77 -13.91 -15.46
CA ASN A 411 -20.88 -13.29 -16.17
C ASN A 411 -21.63 -14.30 -17.05
N ASP A 412 -22.55 -15.06 -16.45
CA ASP A 412 -23.36 -16.07 -17.12
C ASP A 412 -24.55 -15.43 -17.85
N ASP A 413 -24.93 -15.98 -19.01
CA ASP A 413 -26.06 -15.53 -19.84
C ASP A 413 -26.10 -14.01 -20.13
N SER A 414 -24.95 -13.34 -20.13
CA SER A 414 -24.87 -11.88 -20.24
C SER A 414 -25.72 -11.15 -19.18
N ALA A 415 -25.70 -11.64 -17.93
CA ALA A 415 -26.35 -10.98 -16.79
C ALA A 415 -25.87 -9.54 -16.59
N LEU A 416 -24.62 -9.25 -16.97
CA LEU A 416 -24.08 -7.91 -17.15
C LEU A 416 -23.72 -7.64 -18.62
N PRO A 417 -23.84 -6.39 -19.09
CA PRO A 417 -24.27 -5.20 -18.34
C PRO A 417 -25.80 -5.10 -18.12
N LEU A 418 -26.19 -4.37 -17.07
CA LEU A 418 -27.56 -4.02 -16.72
C LEU A 418 -28.20 -3.04 -17.71
N ASN A 419 -29.53 -3.11 -17.81
CA ASN A 419 -30.32 -2.17 -18.59
C ASN A 419 -30.54 -0.87 -17.80
N LYS A 420 -30.34 0.27 -18.46
CA LYS A 420 -30.67 1.59 -17.89
C LYS A 420 -32.17 1.63 -17.56
N ASN A 421 -32.52 2.17 -16.39
CA ASN A 421 -33.88 2.25 -15.81
C ASN A 421 -34.41 1.02 -15.04
N GLN A 422 -33.64 -0.06 -14.87
CA GLN A 422 -34.04 -1.18 -14.00
C GLN A 422 -34.23 -0.73 -12.55
N ASN A 423 -35.16 -1.38 -11.86
CA ASN A 423 -35.35 -1.29 -10.41
C ASN A 423 -34.50 -2.36 -9.69
N VAL A 424 -33.43 -1.92 -9.04
CA VAL A 424 -32.41 -2.76 -8.45
C VAL A 424 -32.69 -3.00 -6.97
N ALA A 425 -32.80 -4.26 -6.57
CA ALA A 425 -32.84 -4.63 -5.16
C ALA A 425 -31.41 -4.79 -4.61
N LEU A 426 -31.04 -3.94 -3.66
CA LEU A 426 -29.74 -3.99 -2.99
C LEU A 426 -29.83 -4.79 -1.69
N PHE A 427 -28.93 -5.77 -1.57
CA PHE A 427 -28.73 -6.61 -0.39
C PHE A 427 -27.27 -6.53 0.07
N GLY A 428 -27.03 -6.90 1.33
CA GLY A 428 -25.73 -6.73 1.99
C GLY A 428 -25.52 -5.29 2.45
N ILE A 429 -25.03 -5.12 3.68
CA ILE A 429 -24.85 -3.79 4.29
C ILE A 429 -23.94 -2.89 3.44
N ARG A 430 -22.92 -3.49 2.81
CA ARG A 430 -21.93 -2.78 2.00
C ARG A 430 -22.46 -2.20 0.69
N SER A 431 -23.69 -2.51 0.30
CA SER A 431 -24.38 -1.79 -0.78
C SER A 431 -24.68 -0.32 -0.41
N TYR A 432 -24.82 -0.04 0.89
CA TYR A 432 -25.16 1.28 1.43
C TYR A 432 -24.00 1.90 2.22
N ASP A 433 -23.14 1.08 2.82
CA ASP A 433 -21.99 1.51 3.63
C ASP A 433 -20.67 0.99 3.03
N PHE A 434 -20.33 1.55 1.87
CA PHE A 434 -19.25 1.10 1.00
C PHE A 434 -17.87 1.40 1.60
N ILE A 435 -16.91 0.51 1.39
CA ILE A 435 -15.54 0.62 1.90
C ILE A 435 -14.65 1.26 0.82
N ALA A 436 -14.07 2.42 1.13
CA ALA A 436 -13.15 3.13 0.24
C ALA A 436 -11.73 2.54 0.25
N GLY A 437 -11.24 2.14 1.42
CA GLY A 437 -9.90 1.58 1.64
C GLY A 437 -9.78 0.84 2.98
N GLY A 438 -8.59 0.32 3.27
CA GLY A 438 -8.25 -0.32 4.55
C GLY A 438 -7.96 0.70 5.66
N THR A 439 -7.81 0.23 6.90
CA THR A 439 -7.43 1.08 8.04
C THR A 439 -5.90 1.11 8.27
N GLY A 440 -5.43 1.99 9.14
CA GLY A 440 -4.02 2.10 9.51
C GLY A 440 -3.36 3.34 8.95
N SER A 441 -2.03 3.32 8.83
CA SER A 441 -1.27 4.39 8.19
C SER A 441 -1.74 4.64 6.75
N GLY A 442 -2.19 3.60 6.03
CA GLY A 442 -2.68 3.69 4.66
C GLY A 442 -4.12 4.21 4.49
N ASP A 443 -4.81 4.61 5.56
CA ASP A 443 -6.14 5.25 5.49
C ASP A 443 -6.04 6.70 4.97
N VAL A 444 -7.17 7.31 4.60
CA VAL A 444 -7.24 8.69 4.10
C VAL A 444 -8.32 9.44 4.85
N ASN A 445 -8.10 10.73 5.12
CA ASN A 445 -9.16 11.59 5.62
C ASN A 445 -9.87 12.25 4.43
N GLU A 446 -10.80 11.53 3.81
CA GLU A 446 -11.54 12.00 2.63
C GLU A 446 -12.80 12.81 2.98
N ALA A 447 -13.24 13.66 2.04
CA ALA A 447 -14.43 14.49 2.21
C ALA A 447 -15.75 13.69 2.13
N TYR A 448 -15.74 12.57 1.41
CA TYR A 448 -16.91 11.73 1.18
C TYR A 448 -16.48 10.37 0.64
N THR A 449 -17.35 9.36 0.78
CA THR A 449 -17.25 8.08 0.08
C THR A 449 -18.60 7.79 -0.58
N ILE A 450 -18.60 7.58 -1.90
CA ILE A 450 -19.82 7.28 -2.66
C ILE A 450 -20.21 5.81 -2.48
N SER A 451 -21.39 5.58 -1.92
CA SER A 451 -21.98 4.24 -1.78
C SER A 451 -22.38 3.64 -3.13
N LEU A 452 -22.58 2.31 -3.18
CA LEU A 452 -23.12 1.67 -4.39
C LEU A 452 -24.55 2.17 -4.69
N GLU A 453 -25.38 2.39 -3.67
CA GLU A 453 -26.71 2.98 -3.83
C GLU A 453 -26.65 4.32 -4.58
N GLU A 454 -25.79 5.23 -4.13
CA GLU A 454 -25.60 6.55 -4.74
C GLU A 454 -25.05 6.44 -6.16
N GLY A 455 -24.04 5.58 -6.37
CA GLY A 455 -23.48 5.33 -7.70
C GLY A 455 -24.52 4.85 -8.71
N LEU A 456 -25.37 3.90 -8.33
CA LEU A 456 -26.44 3.38 -9.20
C LEU A 456 -27.48 4.45 -9.52
N LYS A 457 -27.85 5.29 -8.53
CA LYS A 457 -28.74 6.43 -8.77
C LYS A 457 -28.13 7.45 -9.72
N ASN A 458 -26.83 7.74 -9.58
CA ASN A 458 -26.11 8.69 -10.43
C ASN A 458 -26.09 8.26 -11.91
N VAL A 459 -26.16 6.96 -12.20
CA VAL A 459 -26.26 6.42 -13.57
C VAL A 459 -27.69 6.14 -14.04
N GLY A 460 -28.69 6.55 -13.26
CA GLY A 460 -30.11 6.49 -13.63
C GLY A 460 -30.83 5.17 -13.32
N LEU A 461 -30.25 4.30 -12.50
CA LEU A 461 -30.96 3.12 -11.98
C LEU A 461 -31.87 3.51 -10.81
N LYS A 462 -32.97 2.77 -10.66
CA LYS A 462 -33.89 2.93 -9.53
C LYS A 462 -33.49 1.96 -8.44
N ILE A 463 -33.61 2.40 -7.19
CA ILE A 463 -33.35 1.53 -6.02
C ILE A 463 -34.69 1.02 -5.49
N ASN A 464 -34.74 -0.27 -5.19
CA ASN A 464 -35.94 -0.89 -4.67
C ASN A 464 -36.22 -0.38 -3.24
N GLU A 465 -37.31 0.37 -3.10
CA GLU A 465 -37.72 0.98 -1.83
C GLU A 465 -37.99 -0.02 -0.71
N THR A 466 -38.44 -1.24 -1.03
CA THR A 466 -38.72 -2.27 -0.01
C THR A 466 -37.42 -2.81 0.57
N ALA A 467 -36.45 -3.14 -0.30
CA ALA A 467 -35.12 -3.58 0.13
C ALA A 467 -34.41 -2.48 0.93
N LYS A 468 -34.47 -1.23 0.45
CA LYS A 468 -33.87 -0.07 1.12
C LYS A 468 -34.43 0.14 2.53
N LYS A 469 -35.75 0.15 2.69
CA LYS A 469 -36.38 0.29 4.02
C LYS A 469 -36.01 -0.84 4.97
N SER A 470 -35.74 -2.04 4.45
CA SER A 470 -35.24 -3.15 5.27
C SER A 470 -33.89 -2.81 5.91
N PHE A 471 -32.95 -2.29 5.10
CA PHE A 471 -31.65 -1.82 5.57
C PHE A 471 -31.78 -0.65 6.57
N GLU A 472 -32.55 0.37 6.24
CA GLU A 472 -32.75 1.54 7.12
C GLU A 472 -33.29 1.13 8.49
N ASN A 473 -34.27 0.23 8.52
CA ASN A 473 -34.81 -0.31 9.77
C ASN A 473 -33.78 -1.12 10.57
N HIS A 474 -32.87 -1.85 9.90
CA HIS A 474 -31.78 -2.57 10.56
C HIS A 474 -30.76 -1.61 11.17
N ARG A 475 -30.36 -0.58 10.41
CA ARG A 475 -29.43 0.46 10.87
C ARG A 475 -29.98 1.17 12.11
N VAL A 476 -31.25 1.59 12.10
CA VAL A 476 -31.89 2.23 13.26
C VAL A 476 -31.94 1.31 14.48
N LYS A 477 -32.19 0.01 14.30
CA LYS A 477 -32.22 -0.96 15.40
C LYS A 477 -30.84 -1.26 16.01
N LYS A 478 -29.76 -0.95 15.30
CA LYS A 478 -28.38 -1.24 15.69
C LYS A 478 -27.48 -0.01 15.57
N GLU A 479 -28.02 1.18 15.86
CA GLU A 479 -27.38 2.47 15.60
C GLU A 479 -25.93 2.53 16.11
N ASP A 480 -25.67 2.07 17.34
CA ASP A 480 -24.33 2.03 17.95
C ASP A 480 -23.31 1.21 17.13
N SER A 481 -23.74 0.19 16.40
CA SER A 481 -22.85 -0.65 15.57
C SER A 481 -22.52 -0.03 14.20
N PHE A 482 -23.13 1.09 13.85
CA PHE A 482 -22.88 1.86 12.61
C PHE A 482 -22.09 3.15 12.85
N VAL A 483 -21.55 3.31 14.07
CA VAL A 483 -20.64 4.40 14.40
C VAL A 483 -19.23 3.96 14.02
N LYS A 484 -18.56 4.73 13.15
CA LYS A 484 -17.16 4.48 12.79
C LYS A 484 -16.27 4.85 13.98
N PRO A 485 -15.20 4.08 14.25
CA PRO A 485 -14.17 4.51 15.21
C PRO A 485 -13.55 5.85 14.81
N GLU A 486 -13.02 6.59 15.78
CA GLU A 486 -12.36 7.88 15.57
C GLU A 486 -10.97 7.92 16.24
N GLY A 487 -10.10 8.82 15.76
CA GLY A 487 -8.76 9.02 16.31
C GLY A 487 -7.89 7.76 16.25
N MET A 488 -7.15 7.47 17.32
CA MET A 488 -6.22 6.33 17.37
C MET A 488 -6.91 4.97 17.23
N ASP A 489 -8.17 4.85 17.64
CA ASP A 489 -8.93 3.59 17.52
C ASP A 489 -9.25 3.28 16.04
N ALA A 490 -9.52 4.31 15.23
CA ALA A 490 -9.74 4.16 13.79
C ALA A 490 -8.52 3.60 13.03
N MET A 491 -7.31 3.82 13.56
CA MET A 491 -6.08 3.34 12.94
C MET A 491 -5.94 1.82 13.05
N PHE A 492 -6.33 1.21 14.17
CA PHE A 492 -6.06 -0.20 14.45
C PHE A 492 -7.31 -1.09 14.52
N THR A 493 -8.51 -0.51 14.49
CA THR A 493 -9.77 -1.23 14.61
C THR A 493 -10.57 -1.14 13.30
N PRO A 494 -10.59 -2.20 12.46
CA PRO A 494 -11.40 -2.22 11.26
C PRO A 494 -12.90 -2.09 11.56
N TYR A 495 -13.56 -1.15 10.87
CA TYR A 495 -15.00 -0.92 11.00
C TYR A 495 -15.83 -1.96 10.22
N ASN A 496 -16.58 -2.80 10.94
CA ASN A 496 -17.40 -3.89 10.39
C ASN A 496 -18.83 -3.90 11.01
N PRO A 497 -19.80 -3.20 10.38
CA PRO A 497 -21.18 -3.21 10.85
C PRO A 497 -21.83 -4.59 10.65
N PRO A 498 -22.79 -4.98 11.49
CA PRO A 498 -23.36 -6.32 11.48
C PRO A 498 -24.27 -6.55 10.28
N GLU A 499 -24.02 -7.65 9.56
CA GLU A 499 -24.82 -8.08 8.41
C GLU A 499 -26.27 -8.42 8.79
N MET A 500 -27.15 -8.50 7.78
CA MET A 500 -28.57 -8.77 7.95
C MET A 500 -29.14 -9.79 6.96
N LEU A 501 -30.17 -10.51 7.41
CA LEU A 501 -31.06 -11.27 6.54
C LEU A 501 -32.36 -10.51 6.34
N THR A 502 -32.80 -10.39 5.09
CA THR A 502 -34.16 -9.92 4.78
C THR A 502 -35.17 -11.01 5.18
N ASP A 503 -36.23 -10.66 5.89
CA ASP A 503 -37.30 -11.60 6.20
C ASP A 503 -38.07 -12.03 4.94
N GLN A 504 -38.73 -13.18 4.99
CA GLN A 504 -39.39 -13.77 3.82
C GLN A 504 -40.47 -12.85 3.22
N SER A 505 -41.25 -12.16 4.05
CA SER A 505 -42.32 -11.25 3.60
C SER A 505 -41.75 -10.04 2.86
N THR A 506 -40.67 -9.46 3.40
CA THR A 506 -39.96 -8.34 2.76
C THR A 506 -39.29 -8.77 1.45
N LEU A 507 -38.71 -9.98 1.40
CA LEU A 507 -38.10 -10.52 0.18
C LEU A 507 -39.16 -10.73 -0.93
N GLU A 508 -40.32 -11.30 -0.59
CA GLU A 508 -41.44 -11.47 -1.53
C GLU A 508 -41.98 -10.14 -2.07
N LYS A 509 -42.11 -9.12 -1.23
CA LYS A 509 -42.51 -7.76 -1.66
C LYS A 509 -41.45 -7.10 -2.54
N THR A 510 -40.17 -7.30 -2.22
CA THR A 510 -39.05 -6.82 -3.03
C THR A 510 -39.11 -7.43 -4.44
N LEU A 511 -39.31 -8.75 -4.51
CA LEU A 511 -39.43 -9.49 -5.77
C LEU A 511 -40.55 -9.01 -6.68
N GLN A 512 -41.67 -8.50 -6.14
CA GLN A 512 -42.78 -8.00 -6.95
C GLN A 512 -42.40 -6.81 -7.84
N THR A 513 -41.38 -6.05 -7.43
CA THR A 513 -41.05 -4.76 -8.05
C THR A 513 -39.61 -4.68 -8.56
N ALA A 514 -38.68 -5.49 -8.06
CA ALA A 514 -37.28 -5.51 -8.50
C ALA A 514 -37.11 -6.23 -9.84
N ASP A 515 -36.25 -5.73 -10.71
CA ASP A 515 -35.88 -6.39 -11.97
C ASP A 515 -34.64 -7.29 -11.81
N VAL A 516 -33.75 -6.92 -10.88
CA VAL A 516 -32.46 -7.58 -10.63
C VAL A 516 -32.08 -7.39 -9.15
N ALA A 517 -31.33 -8.34 -8.59
CA ALA A 517 -30.71 -8.20 -7.27
C ALA A 517 -29.21 -7.95 -7.39
N ILE A 518 -28.68 -7.11 -6.50
CA ILE A 518 -27.25 -7.00 -6.24
C ILE A 518 -27.01 -7.29 -4.76
N ILE A 519 -26.08 -8.20 -4.48
CA ILE A 519 -25.59 -8.52 -3.14
C ILE A 519 -24.18 -7.99 -3.03
N THR A 520 -23.91 -7.08 -2.09
CA THR A 520 -22.55 -6.59 -1.85
C THR A 520 -21.97 -7.26 -0.61
N ILE A 521 -20.89 -8.04 -0.79
CA ILE A 521 -20.10 -8.62 0.29
C ILE A 521 -18.85 -7.76 0.46
N GLY A 522 -18.50 -7.39 1.69
CA GLY A 522 -17.30 -6.62 1.92
C GLY A 522 -16.49 -7.03 3.14
N ARG A 523 -15.22 -6.66 3.12
CA ARG A 523 -14.22 -6.94 4.15
C ARG A 523 -13.35 -5.72 4.32
N ASN A 524 -13.15 -5.32 5.56
CA ASN A 524 -12.16 -4.33 5.91
C ASN A 524 -11.05 -4.98 6.72
N SER A 525 -9.80 -4.58 6.47
CA SER A 525 -8.61 -5.01 7.19
C SER A 525 -7.65 -3.81 7.28
N GLY A 526 -6.59 -3.94 8.06
CA GLY A 526 -5.68 -2.82 8.23
C GLY A 526 -4.40 -3.20 8.93
N GLU A 527 -3.61 -2.16 9.15
CA GLU A 527 -2.37 -2.23 9.90
C GLU A 527 -2.57 -2.76 11.33
N GLY A 528 -1.64 -3.60 11.78
CA GLY A 528 -1.58 -4.07 13.16
C GLY A 528 -2.32 -5.37 13.43
N GLY A 529 -3.04 -5.94 12.46
CA GLY A 529 -3.70 -7.23 12.64
C GLY A 529 -3.79 -8.02 11.36
N ASP A 530 -3.33 -9.27 11.39
CA ASP A 530 -3.60 -10.20 10.31
C ASP A 530 -5.07 -10.65 10.36
N ARG A 531 -5.62 -10.94 9.19
CA ARG A 531 -6.97 -11.47 9.03
C ARG A 531 -7.06 -12.90 9.56
N VAL A 532 -8.28 -13.40 9.70
CA VAL A 532 -8.57 -14.76 10.17
C VAL A 532 -9.35 -15.58 9.16
N GLU A 533 -9.37 -16.90 9.34
CA GLU A 533 -10.11 -17.78 8.41
C GLU A 533 -11.63 -17.70 8.62
N THR A 534 -12.08 -17.87 9.87
CA THR A 534 -13.50 -17.95 10.21
C THR A 534 -14.15 -16.57 10.20
N ASP A 535 -15.31 -16.45 9.56
CA ASP A 535 -16.10 -15.21 9.48
C ASP A 535 -15.36 -13.99 8.86
N ASP A 536 -14.23 -14.22 8.20
CA ASP A 536 -13.47 -13.23 7.42
C ASP A 536 -13.08 -13.81 6.04
N PHE A 537 -12.03 -14.65 5.95
CA PHE A 537 -11.72 -15.32 4.67
C PHE A 537 -12.89 -16.19 4.19
N LEU A 538 -13.54 -16.91 5.10
CA LEU A 538 -14.80 -17.59 4.87
C LEU A 538 -15.96 -16.60 5.03
N LEU A 539 -17.00 -16.75 4.21
CA LEU A 539 -18.26 -16.05 4.42
C LEU A 539 -18.87 -16.45 5.76
N THR A 540 -19.43 -15.47 6.47
CA THR A 540 -20.22 -15.73 7.67
C THR A 540 -21.45 -16.56 7.33
N LYS A 541 -22.02 -17.26 8.31
CA LYS A 541 -23.28 -18.00 8.11
C LYS A 541 -24.41 -17.12 7.57
N ILE A 542 -24.48 -15.86 8.02
CA ILE A 542 -25.48 -14.89 7.56
C ILE A 542 -25.27 -14.55 6.07
N GLU A 543 -24.04 -14.33 5.63
CA GLU A 543 -23.74 -14.05 4.22
C GLU A 543 -24.01 -15.25 3.32
N GLN A 544 -23.68 -16.46 3.78
CA GLN A 544 -24.00 -17.69 3.05
C GLN A 544 -25.52 -17.85 2.86
N GLU A 545 -26.29 -17.65 3.93
CA GLU A 545 -27.76 -17.69 3.89
C GLU A 545 -28.33 -16.56 3.04
N LEU A 546 -27.73 -15.37 3.05
CA LEU A 546 -28.13 -14.23 2.22
C LEU A 546 -28.01 -14.58 0.73
N ILE A 547 -26.84 -15.06 0.30
CA ILE A 547 -26.59 -15.43 -1.10
C ILE A 547 -27.56 -16.53 -1.52
N GLU A 548 -27.70 -17.59 -0.73
CA GLU A 548 -28.57 -18.72 -1.03
C GLU A 548 -30.03 -18.27 -1.21
N ARG A 549 -30.56 -17.52 -0.23
CA ARG A 549 -31.97 -17.10 -0.24
C ARG A 549 -32.27 -16.15 -1.38
N VAL A 550 -31.43 -15.14 -1.61
CA VAL A 550 -31.64 -14.16 -2.68
C VAL A 550 -31.53 -14.82 -4.05
N CYS A 551 -30.48 -15.62 -4.31
CA CYS A 551 -30.31 -16.31 -5.60
C CYS A 551 -31.51 -17.21 -5.89
N LYS A 552 -31.85 -18.11 -4.95
CA LYS A 552 -32.99 -19.03 -5.11
C LYS A 552 -34.30 -18.30 -5.39
N SER A 553 -34.59 -17.23 -4.64
CA SER A 553 -35.83 -16.47 -4.78
C SER A 553 -35.93 -15.67 -6.09
N PHE A 554 -34.83 -15.04 -6.52
CA PHE A 554 -34.81 -14.28 -7.78
C PHE A 554 -34.82 -15.21 -9.00
N HIS A 555 -34.06 -16.31 -8.97
CA HIS A 555 -34.03 -17.30 -10.04
C HIS A 555 -35.39 -17.99 -10.24
N ALA A 556 -36.09 -18.32 -9.15
CA ALA A 556 -37.45 -18.89 -9.22
C ALA A 556 -38.46 -17.95 -9.91
N ASN A 557 -38.13 -16.65 -10.05
CA ASN A 557 -38.92 -15.64 -10.75
C ASN A 557 -38.29 -15.19 -12.07
N GLY A 558 -37.28 -15.91 -12.58
CA GLY A 558 -36.60 -15.61 -13.84
C GLY A 558 -35.76 -14.32 -13.81
N LYS A 559 -35.33 -13.88 -12.62
CA LYS A 559 -34.55 -12.64 -12.43
C LYS A 559 -33.11 -12.97 -12.08
N LYS A 560 -32.18 -12.13 -12.56
CA LYS A 560 -30.74 -12.30 -12.37
C LYS A 560 -30.29 -11.76 -11.00
N VAL A 561 -29.18 -12.32 -10.48
CA VAL A 561 -28.51 -11.89 -9.26
C VAL A 561 -27.04 -11.64 -9.52
N ILE A 562 -26.55 -10.49 -9.07
CA ILE A 562 -25.15 -10.09 -9.19
C ILE A 562 -24.55 -10.01 -7.79
N VAL A 563 -23.32 -10.50 -7.62
CA VAL A 563 -22.52 -10.25 -6.42
C VAL A 563 -21.45 -9.20 -6.72
N VAL A 564 -21.35 -8.19 -5.87
CA VAL A 564 -20.26 -7.22 -5.87
C VAL A 564 -19.37 -7.50 -4.65
N LEU A 565 -18.08 -7.69 -4.87
CA LEU A 565 -17.11 -7.92 -3.79
C LEU A 565 -16.34 -6.62 -3.49
N ASN A 566 -16.67 -5.97 -2.38
CA ASN A 566 -15.99 -4.77 -1.88
C ASN A 566 -15.01 -5.15 -0.75
N ILE A 567 -13.90 -5.77 -1.12
CA ILE A 567 -12.94 -6.42 -0.21
C ILE A 567 -11.51 -5.87 -0.45
N GLY A 568 -10.70 -5.78 0.61
CA GLY A 568 -9.29 -5.37 0.51
C GLY A 568 -8.30 -6.54 0.31
N GLY A 569 -8.76 -7.78 0.47
CA GLY A 569 -7.96 -8.98 0.28
C GLY A 569 -8.82 -10.17 -0.12
N VAL A 570 -8.19 -11.25 -0.54
CA VAL A 570 -8.85 -12.45 -1.08
C VAL A 570 -9.77 -13.11 -0.03
N ILE A 571 -10.92 -13.62 -0.48
CA ILE A 571 -11.86 -14.45 0.30
C ILE A 571 -12.16 -15.76 -0.44
N GLU A 572 -12.70 -16.73 0.26
CA GLU A 572 -13.22 -17.98 -0.31
C GLU A 572 -14.41 -17.69 -1.24
N THR A 573 -14.38 -18.28 -2.43
CA THR A 573 -15.42 -18.08 -3.46
C THR A 573 -16.02 -19.37 -3.99
N THR A 574 -15.32 -20.51 -3.86
CA THR A 574 -15.71 -21.79 -4.46
C THR A 574 -17.05 -22.29 -3.96
N SER A 575 -17.35 -22.12 -2.67
CA SER A 575 -18.59 -22.62 -2.05
C SER A 575 -19.87 -21.92 -2.51
N TRP A 576 -19.76 -20.78 -3.21
CA TRP A 576 -20.91 -19.95 -3.57
C TRP A 576 -20.86 -19.28 -4.94
N LYS A 577 -19.71 -19.23 -5.63
CA LYS A 577 -19.57 -18.51 -6.92
C LYS A 577 -20.49 -19.01 -8.04
N ASP A 578 -20.95 -20.25 -7.95
CA ASP A 578 -21.87 -20.83 -8.93
C ASP A 578 -23.34 -20.39 -8.72
N LYS A 579 -23.66 -19.78 -7.57
CA LYS A 579 -25.02 -19.35 -7.23
C LYS A 579 -25.47 -18.07 -7.95
N PRO A 580 -24.73 -16.94 -7.94
CA PRO A 580 -25.13 -15.74 -8.68
C PRO A 580 -24.85 -15.87 -10.17
N ASP A 581 -25.49 -15.03 -10.99
CA ASP A 581 -25.27 -14.99 -12.44
C ASP A 581 -24.01 -14.20 -12.83
N ALA A 582 -23.62 -13.21 -12.03
CA ALA A 582 -22.38 -12.46 -12.25
C ALA A 582 -21.68 -12.10 -10.93
N ILE A 583 -20.37 -11.95 -11.00
CA ILE A 583 -19.53 -11.54 -9.87
C ILE A 583 -18.57 -10.46 -10.35
N LEU A 584 -18.69 -9.26 -9.77
CA LEU A 584 -17.76 -8.17 -9.98
C LEU A 584 -16.92 -7.97 -8.72
N LEU A 585 -15.61 -8.12 -8.85
CA LEU A 585 -14.67 -7.76 -7.81
C LEU A 585 -14.38 -6.27 -7.88
N ALA A 586 -15.00 -5.53 -6.96
CA ALA A 586 -14.86 -4.08 -6.87
C ALA A 586 -13.59 -3.65 -6.12
N TRP A 587 -12.98 -4.58 -5.37
CA TRP A 587 -11.92 -4.28 -4.40
C TRP A 587 -12.36 -3.15 -3.45
N GLN A 588 -11.45 -2.23 -3.12
CA GLN A 588 -11.75 -0.98 -2.42
C GLN A 588 -11.27 0.18 -3.32
N GLY A 589 -12.23 0.86 -3.95
CA GLY A 589 -11.98 1.76 -5.08
C GLY A 589 -11.77 3.23 -4.73
N GLY A 590 -11.50 3.55 -3.47
CA GLY A 590 -11.42 4.94 -2.99
C GLY A 590 -12.78 5.64 -2.97
N GLN A 591 -12.76 6.96 -2.87
CA GLN A 591 -13.96 7.78 -2.64
C GLN A 591 -15.02 7.69 -3.77
N GLU A 592 -14.61 7.32 -4.99
CA GLU A 592 -15.49 7.15 -6.14
C GLU A 592 -15.87 5.69 -6.41
N GLY A 593 -15.59 4.77 -5.47
CA GLY A 593 -15.81 3.33 -5.64
C GLY A 593 -17.23 2.97 -6.09
N GLY A 594 -18.27 3.50 -5.45
CA GLY A 594 -19.67 3.23 -5.82
C GLY A 594 -20.03 3.70 -7.23
N ASN A 595 -19.55 4.89 -7.63
CA ASN A 595 -19.71 5.42 -9.00
C ASN A 595 -19.00 4.54 -10.05
N SER A 596 -17.84 4.00 -9.68
CA SER A 596 -17.02 3.13 -10.54
C SER A 596 -17.68 1.77 -10.76
N VAL A 597 -18.20 1.16 -9.69
CA VAL A 597 -19.02 -0.06 -9.79
C VAL A 597 -20.22 0.18 -10.69
N ALA A 598 -20.94 1.28 -10.48
CA ALA A 598 -22.13 1.60 -11.26
C ALA A 598 -21.83 1.76 -12.76
N ASP A 599 -20.72 2.43 -13.12
CA ASP A 599 -20.28 2.59 -14.52
C ASP A 599 -20.04 1.24 -15.22
N LEU A 600 -19.45 0.28 -14.53
CA LEU A 600 -19.22 -1.08 -15.06
C LEU A 600 -20.51 -1.89 -15.13
N LEU A 601 -21.37 -1.79 -14.12
CA LEU A 601 -22.62 -2.55 -14.08
C LEU A 601 -23.54 -2.17 -15.23
N ILE A 602 -23.59 -0.91 -15.66
CA ILE A 602 -24.40 -0.49 -16.82
C ILE A 602 -23.66 -0.58 -18.17
N GLY A 603 -22.42 -1.09 -18.18
CA GLY A 603 -21.61 -1.19 -19.38
C GLY A 603 -21.27 0.15 -20.03
N LYS A 604 -21.22 1.23 -19.24
CA LYS A 604 -20.68 2.52 -19.69
C LYS A 604 -19.18 2.40 -19.97
N LEU A 605 -18.50 1.61 -19.14
CA LEU A 605 -17.14 1.16 -19.37
C LEU A 605 -17.13 -0.38 -19.37
N ASN A 606 -16.15 -0.96 -20.06
CA ASN A 606 -15.97 -2.40 -20.14
C ASN A 606 -14.93 -2.85 -19.08
N PRO A 607 -15.25 -3.83 -18.21
CA PRO A 607 -14.27 -4.40 -17.29
C PRO A 607 -13.01 -4.86 -18.02
N SER A 608 -11.86 -4.44 -17.49
CA SER A 608 -10.54 -4.74 -18.06
C SER A 608 -9.48 -5.05 -16.99
N GLY A 609 -9.86 -5.07 -15.71
CA GLY A 609 -8.97 -5.47 -14.64
C GLY A 609 -8.67 -6.97 -14.69
N LYS A 610 -7.47 -7.34 -14.25
CA LYS A 610 -7.03 -8.74 -14.09
C LYS A 610 -6.44 -8.96 -12.70
N LEU A 611 -6.65 -10.14 -12.12
CA LEU A 611 -6.23 -10.44 -10.74
C LEU A 611 -4.71 -10.31 -10.55
N PRO A 612 -4.23 -9.57 -9.53
CA PRO A 612 -2.83 -9.49 -9.15
C PRO A 612 -2.45 -10.55 -8.09
N MET A 613 -3.42 -11.35 -7.65
CA MET A 613 -3.25 -12.42 -6.67
C MET A 613 -4.18 -13.59 -7.00
N THR A 614 -3.75 -14.81 -6.72
CA THR A 614 -4.53 -16.02 -6.90
C THR A 614 -5.67 -16.11 -5.88
N PHE A 615 -6.89 -16.45 -6.33
CA PHE A 615 -7.99 -16.84 -5.43
C PHE A 615 -7.97 -18.36 -5.23
N PRO A 616 -7.58 -18.86 -4.04
CA PRO A 616 -7.47 -20.29 -3.81
C PRO A 616 -8.85 -20.95 -3.64
N VAL A 617 -8.91 -22.28 -3.73
CA VAL A 617 -10.14 -23.03 -3.39
C VAL A 617 -10.33 -23.09 -1.87
N LYS A 618 -9.24 -23.34 -1.12
CA LYS A 618 -9.18 -23.30 0.34
C LYS A 618 -7.98 -22.49 0.79
N LEU A 619 -8.05 -21.90 1.99
CA LEU A 619 -6.95 -21.12 2.52
C LEU A 619 -5.65 -21.95 2.61
N ASN A 620 -5.76 -23.20 3.06
CA ASN A 620 -4.62 -24.11 3.22
C ASN A 620 -4.06 -24.72 1.92
N ASP A 621 -4.59 -24.32 0.77
CA ASP A 621 -3.96 -24.63 -0.52
C ASP A 621 -2.72 -23.73 -0.78
N HIS A 622 -2.57 -22.62 -0.04
CA HIS A 622 -1.36 -21.81 -0.09
C HIS A 622 -0.20 -22.51 0.61
N ALA A 623 0.97 -22.55 -0.03
CA ALA A 623 2.19 -23.12 0.56
C ALA A 623 2.56 -22.46 1.90
N SER A 624 2.40 -21.13 1.97
CA SER A 624 2.72 -20.32 3.14
C SER A 624 1.78 -20.57 4.33
N HIS A 625 0.65 -21.25 4.15
CA HIS A 625 -0.32 -21.51 5.22
C HIS A 625 0.28 -22.28 6.40
N ALA A 626 1.21 -23.21 6.15
CA ALA A 626 1.89 -23.95 7.21
C ALA A 626 2.78 -23.06 8.11
N ASN A 627 3.23 -21.93 7.56
CA ASN A 627 4.18 -21.01 8.19
C ASN A 627 3.65 -19.58 8.16
N PHE A 628 2.41 -19.37 8.63
CA PHE A 628 1.77 -18.07 8.75
C PHE A 628 0.92 -18.00 10.04
N PRO A 629 0.83 -16.85 10.73
CA PRO A 629 -0.05 -16.68 11.90
C PRO A 629 -1.53 -16.75 11.51
N LEU A 630 -2.33 -17.58 12.19
CA LEU A 630 -3.74 -17.82 11.82
C LEU A 630 -4.75 -17.27 12.84
N ASP A 631 -4.27 -16.74 13.96
CA ASP A 631 -5.09 -16.30 15.10
C ASP A 631 -5.48 -14.81 15.03
N GLY A 632 -4.88 -14.04 14.11
CA GLY A 632 -5.19 -12.63 13.92
C GLY A 632 -4.89 -11.77 15.16
N LYS A 633 -3.81 -12.10 15.87
CA LYS A 633 -3.43 -11.42 17.11
C LYS A 633 -3.30 -9.90 16.88
N PRO A 634 -3.99 -9.07 17.67
CA PRO A 634 -3.99 -7.62 17.49
C PRO A 634 -2.65 -7.01 17.93
N PHE A 635 -2.38 -5.83 17.38
CA PHE A 635 -1.19 -5.05 17.69
C PHE A 635 -1.13 -4.65 19.16
N ALA A 636 0.03 -4.85 19.79
CA ALA A 636 0.31 -4.38 21.13
C ALA A 636 1.07 -3.06 21.08
N MET A 637 0.35 -1.92 21.12
CA MET A 637 0.93 -0.56 21.06
C MET A 637 2.12 -0.32 22.00
N THR A 638 2.14 -0.97 23.17
CA THR A 638 3.27 -0.86 24.12
C THR A 638 4.60 -1.30 23.51
N GLN A 639 4.60 -2.22 22.53
CA GLN A 639 5.82 -2.71 21.87
C GLN A 639 6.52 -1.61 21.04
N MET A 640 5.84 -0.53 20.64
CA MET A 640 6.48 0.57 19.90
C MET A 640 7.32 1.49 20.79
N PHE A 641 6.98 1.61 22.07
CA PHE A 641 7.57 2.62 22.95
C PHE A 641 8.69 2.08 23.84
N PHE A 642 8.90 0.75 23.83
CA PHE A 642 9.88 0.08 24.67
C PHE A 642 10.70 -0.91 23.84
N LYS A 643 11.98 -1.06 24.18
CA LYS A 643 12.85 -2.07 23.56
C LYS A 643 12.25 -3.46 23.77
N ASN A 644 12.22 -4.25 22.71
CA ASN A 644 11.72 -5.62 22.74
C ASN A 644 12.92 -6.58 22.80
N PRO A 645 13.28 -7.11 23.99
CA PRO A 645 14.40 -8.01 24.12
C PRO A 645 14.09 -9.35 23.46
N ASP A 646 15.13 -9.98 22.91
CA ASP A 646 15.01 -11.31 22.34
C ASP A 646 14.64 -12.35 23.40
N LYS A 647 13.69 -13.21 23.04
CA LYS A 647 13.33 -14.35 23.86
C LYS A 647 14.39 -15.44 23.78
N PRO A 648 14.63 -16.18 24.88
CA PRO A 648 15.35 -17.45 24.84
C PRO A 648 14.78 -18.39 23.78
N GLU A 649 15.64 -19.19 23.13
CA GLU A 649 15.25 -20.04 22.00
C GLU A 649 14.12 -21.03 22.34
N ASP A 650 14.10 -21.54 23.57
CA ASP A 650 13.09 -22.47 24.09
C ASP A 650 11.73 -21.79 24.40
N GLU A 651 11.69 -20.45 24.42
CA GLU A 651 10.48 -19.65 24.61
C GLU A 651 9.93 -19.06 23.31
N LYS A 652 10.66 -19.18 22.19
CA LYS A 652 10.23 -18.62 20.90
C LYS A 652 9.04 -19.39 20.32
N VAL A 653 8.05 -18.63 19.88
CA VAL A 653 6.82 -19.13 19.27
C VAL A 653 6.91 -18.99 17.74
N ILE A 654 6.72 -20.12 17.05
CA ILE A 654 6.69 -20.18 15.58
C ILE A 654 5.56 -19.29 15.05
N ASN A 655 5.83 -18.59 13.95
CA ASN A 655 4.97 -17.62 13.27
C ASN A 655 4.65 -16.33 14.06
N GLN A 656 5.25 -16.16 15.24
CA GLN A 656 5.19 -14.93 16.04
C GLN A 656 6.60 -14.36 16.21
N ASP A 657 7.48 -15.09 16.91
CA ASP A 657 8.87 -14.65 17.15
C ASP A 657 9.77 -14.93 15.94
N TYR A 658 9.48 -15.98 15.18
CA TYR A 658 10.14 -16.25 13.89
C TYR A 658 9.20 -16.98 12.94
N THR A 659 9.35 -16.73 11.64
CA THR A 659 8.54 -17.35 10.59
C THR A 659 9.45 -17.91 9.51
N LYS A 660 9.35 -19.21 9.22
CA LYS A 660 10.16 -19.85 8.16
C LYS A 660 9.44 -19.79 6.82
N TYR A 661 10.06 -19.20 5.82
CA TYR A 661 9.50 -19.14 4.47
C TYR A 661 9.90 -20.40 3.70
N GLU A 662 9.48 -21.56 4.21
CA GLU A 662 9.86 -22.89 3.68
C GLU A 662 9.34 -23.13 2.25
N GLU A 663 8.30 -22.39 1.85
CA GLU A 663 7.80 -22.41 0.48
C GLU A 663 8.78 -21.82 -0.54
N GLY A 664 9.80 -21.07 -0.10
CA GLY A 664 10.84 -20.50 -0.95
C GLY A 664 10.24 -19.66 -2.09
N ILE A 665 10.57 -20.00 -3.33
CA ILE A 665 10.06 -19.28 -4.52
C ILE A 665 8.60 -19.63 -4.88
N TYR A 666 7.99 -20.60 -4.19
CA TYR A 666 6.65 -21.08 -4.48
C TYR A 666 5.59 -20.26 -3.73
N ILE A 667 5.50 -18.97 -4.10
CA ILE A 667 4.46 -18.04 -3.67
C ILE A 667 3.42 -17.88 -4.77
N GLY A 668 2.14 -17.79 -4.37
CA GLY A 668 1.04 -17.54 -5.30
C GLY A 668 0.97 -18.56 -6.42
N TYR A 669 0.67 -18.11 -7.65
CA TYR A 669 0.52 -18.97 -8.83
C TYR A 669 1.72 -19.89 -9.10
N ARG A 670 2.94 -19.51 -8.69
CA ARG A 670 4.13 -20.36 -8.82
C ARG A 670 3.93 -21.68 -8.07
N HIS A 671 3.32 -21.64 -6.88
CA HIS A 671 2.98 -22.84 -6.11
C HIS A 671 1.85 -23.63 -6.76
N PHE A 672 0.73 -22.95 -7.04
CA PHE A 672 -0.47 -23.61 -7.55
C PHE A 672 -0.20 -24.32 -8.87
N ASP A 673 0.60 -23.72 -9.74
CA ASP A 673 0.98 -24.33 -11.02
C ASP A 673 1.97 -25.48 -10.82
N LYS A 674 2.98 -25.33 -9.93
CA LYS A 674 3.95 -26.40 -9.64
C LYS A 674 3.30 -27.65 -9.06
N ARG A 675 2.31 -27.45 -8.18
CA ARG A 675 1.57 -28.54 -7.53
C ARG A 675 0.35 -29.00 -8.33
N ASN A 676 0.03 -28.34 -9.44
CA ASN A 676 -1.18 -28.56 -10.22
C ASN A 676 -2.45 -28.55 -9.34
N ILE A 677 -2.53 -27.56 -8.45
CA ILE A 677 -3.67 -27.33 -7.56
C ILE A 677 -4.70 -26.47 -8.29
N GLU A 678 -5.97 -26.87 -8.19
CA GLU A 678 -7.09 -26.09 -8.70
C GLU A 678 -7.27 -24.81 -7.89
N VAL A 679 -7.61 -23.73 -8.59
CA VAL A 679 -7.81 -22.40 -8.00
C VAL A 679 -9.22 -21.93 -8.33
N SER A 680 -9.79 -21.10 -7.47
CA SER A 680 -11.10 -20.53 -7.78
C SER A 680 -11.01 -19.55 -8.95
N PHE A 681 -10.00 -18.67 -8.92
CA PHE A 681 -9.62 -17.82 -10.04
C PHE A 681 -8.09 -17.67 -10.08
N PRO A 682 -7.43 -17.89 -11.23
CA PRO A 682 -5.98 -17.86 -11.32
C PRO A 682 -5.42 -16.43 -11.38
N PHE A 683 -4.14 -16.27 -11.04
CA PHE A 683 -3.40 -15.03 -11.27
C PHE A 683 -3.56 -14.52 -12.71
N GLY A 684 -3.73 -13.21 -12.88
CA GLY A 684 -3.93 -12.56 -14.17
C GLY A 684 -5.30 -12.80 -14.81
N PHE A 685 -6.26 -13.41 -14.10
CA PHE A 685 -7.61 -13.64 -14.63
C PHE A 685 -8.51 -12.41 -14.55
N GLY A 686 -9.37 -12.23 -15.56
CA GLY A 686 -10.45 -11.26 -15.55
C GLY A 686 -11.19 -11.26 -16.89
N LEU A 687 -12.51 -11.27 -16.82
CA LEU A 687 -13.40 -11.27 -17.97
C LEU A 687 -13.62 -9.84 -18.51
N SER A 688 -14.15 -9.77 -19.72
CA SER A 688 -14.55 -8.55 -20.40
C SER A 688 -15.95 -8.71 -21.01
N TYR A 689 -16.66 -7.61 -21.27
CA TYR A 689 -17.87 -7.60 -22.09
C TYR A 689 -17.59 -7.77 -23.59
N THR A 690 -16.31 -7.82 -23.99
CA THR A 690 -15.89 -8.11 -25.36
C THR A 690 -14.93 -9.29 -25.41
N LYS A 691 -14.51 -9.68 -26.61
CA LYS A 691 -13.57 -10.77 -26.85
C LYS A 691 -12.38 -10.26 -27.67
N PHE A 692 -11.22 -10.85 -27.42
CA PHE A 692 -9.99 -10.52 -28.12
C PHE A 692 -9.40 -11.77 -28.77
N ASP A 693 -8.94 -11.62 -30.00
CA ASP A 693 -8.21 -12.65 -30.73
C ASP A 693 -6.72 -12.30 -30.76
N TYR A 694 -5.90 -13.32 -30.51
CA TYR A 694 -4.44 -13.21 -30.40
C TYR A 694 -3.82 -13.83 -31.64
N GLY A 695 -3.34 -12.97 -32.54
CA GLY A 695 -2.69 -13.37 -33.78
C GLY A 695 -1.40 -14.15 -33.55
N GLU A 696 -0.89 -14.76 -34.62
CA GLU A 696 0.37 -15.49 -34.59
C GLU A 696 1.53 -14.56 -34.19
N PRO A 697 2.33 -14.93 -33.17
CA PRO A 697 3.44 -14.10 -32.74
C PRO A 697 4.67 -14.32 -33.61
N SER A 698 5.41 -13.23 -33.80
CA SER A 698 6.79 -13.25 -34.24
C SER A 698 7.69 -12.87 -33.06
N PHE A 699 8.92 -13.36 -33.07
CA PHE A 699 9.90 -13.01 -32.04
C PHE A 699 11.29 -12.79 -32.64
N ASN A 700 12.06 -11.97 -31.95
CA ASN A 700 13.46 -11.72 -32.28
C ASN A 700 14.29 -11.69 -30.99
N LEU A 701 15.43 -12.38 -31.00
CA LEU A 701 16.46 -12.27 -29.98
C LEU A 701 17.55 -11.32 -30.51
N SER A 702 17.63 -10.13 -29.93
CA SER A 702 18.62 -9.12 -30.31
C SER A 702 19.13 -8.37 -29.08
N ASN A 703 20.43 -8.09 -29.01
CA ASN A 703 21.05 -7.34 -27.92
C ASN A 703 20.67 -7.89 -26.52
N ASP A 704 20.79 -9.21 -26.33
CA ASP A 704 20.41 -9.91 -25.09
C ASP A 704 18.98 -9.62 -24.61
N SER A 705 18.07 -9.33 -25.54
CA SER A 705 16.65 -9.08 -25.26
C SER A 705 15.75 -9.88 -26.19
N ILE A 706 14.67 -10.40 -25.64
CA ILE A 706 13.62 -11.12 -26.38
C ILE A 706 12.52 -10.11 -26.67
N ASN A 707 12.31 -9.81 -27.95
CA ASN A 707 11.18 -9.00 -28.42
C ASN A 707 10.10 -9.90 -29.00
N VAL A 708 8.86 -9.71 -28.55
CA VAL A 708 7.67 -10.47 -28.95
C VAL A 708 6.69 -9.51 -29.61
N VAL A 709 6.33 -9.77 -30.86
CA VAL A 709 5.45 -8.92 -31.66
C VAL A 709 4.30 -9.73 -32.24
N PHE A 710 3.07 -9.31 -32.00
CA PHE A 710 1.89 -9.97 -32.54
C PHE A 710 0.71 -8.99 -32.68
N LYS A 711 -0.31 -9.37 -33.45
CA LYS A 711 -1.53 -8.59 -33.61
C LYS A 711 -2.59 -9.01 -32.60
N LEU A 712 -3.26 -8.05 -32.00
CA LEU A 712 -4.40 -8.28 -31.11
C LEU A 712 -5.62 -7.56 -31.70
N LYS A 713 -6.73 -8.29 -31.86
CA LYS A 713 -7.97 -7.76 -32.43
C LYS A 713 -9.14 -7.90 -31.47
N ASN A 714 -9.92 -6.83 -31.32
CA ASN A 714 -11.22 -6.91 -30.65
C ASN A 714 -12.24 -7.54 -31.61
N THR A 715 -12.71 -8.75 -31.30
CA THR A 715 -13.65 -9.54 -32.12
C THR A 715 -15.06 -9.57 -31.54
N GLY A 716 -15.30 -8.86 -30.42
CA GLY A 716 -16.63 -8.73 -29.85
C GLY A 716 -17.38 -7.48 -30.33
N LEU A 717 -18.56 -7.26 -29.74
CA LEU A 717 -19.49 -6.19 -30.15
C LEU A 717 -19.36 -4.92 -29.30
N LYS A 718 -18.43 -4.88 -28.34
CA LYS A 718 -18.22 -3.77 -27.42
C LYS A 718 -16.77 -3.31 -27.51
N SER A 719 -16.52 -2.01 -27.28
CA SER A 719 -15.16 -1.54 -27.07
C SER A 719 -14.59 -2.12 -25.77
N GLY A 720 -13.27 -2.22 -25.67
CA GLY A 720 -12.63 -2.71 -24.46
C GLY A 720 -11.11 -2.64 -24.53
N LYS A 721 -10.49 -2.83 -23.37
CA LYS A 721 -9.03 -2.98 -23.22
C LYS A 721 -8.70 -4.42 -22.87
N GLU A 722 -7.56 -4.90 -23.31
CA GLU A 722 -7.05 -6.22 -22.93
C GLU A 722 -5.67 -6.11 -22.29
N VAL A 723 -5.44 -6.97 -21.31
CA VAL A 723 -4.12 -7.14 -20.67
C VAL A 723 -3.46 -8.38 -21.24
N VAL A 724 -2.32 -8.19 -21.87
CA VAL A 724 -1.46 -9.24 -22.41
C VAL A 724 -0.37 -9.57 -21.39
N GLN A 725 -0.19 -10.85 -21.09
CA GLN A 725 0.77 -11.34 -20.11
C GLN A 725 1.78 -12.29 -20.77
N ILE A 726 3.08 -12.06 -20.59
CA ILE A 726 4.15 -12.91 -21.08
C ILE A 726 4.79 -13.66 -19.91
N TYR A 727 4.75 -14.99 -20.00
CA TYR A 727 5.39 -15.90 -19.07
C TYR A 727 6.53 -16.66 -19.73
N ALA A 728 7.54 -17.02 -18.94
CA ALA A 728 8.61 -17.91 -19.36
C ALA A 728 8.62 -19.21 -18.56
N GLU A 729 8.94 -20.32 -19.22
CA GLU A 729 9.15 -21.65 -18.65
C GLU A 729 10.46 -22.24 -19.17
N LYS A 730 11.31 -22.78 -18.29
CA LYS A 730 12.53 -23.49 -18.68
C LYS A 730 12.22 -24.97 -18.93
N GLU A 731 12.45 -25.47 -20.14
CA GLU A 731 12.37 -26.91 -20.41
C GLU A 731 13.60 -27.64 -19.85
N ASN A 732 13.38 -28.84 -19.30
CA ASN A 732 14.45 -29.71 -18.79
C ASN A 732 15.39 -28.99 -17.81
N SER A 733 14.82 -28.15 -16.94
CA SER A 733 15.55 -27.46 -15.87
C SER A 733 16.32 -28.47 -15.01
N THR A 734 17.57 -28.16 -14.70
CA THR A 734 18.45 -28.96 -13.84
C THR A 734 18.32 -28.60 -12.37
N ILE A 735 17.67 -27.47 -12.10
CA ILE A 735 17.32 -27.01 -10.75
C ILE A 735 15.79 -27.04 -10.57
N ASP A 736 15.35 -26.96 -9.32
CA ASP A 736 13.93 -26.81 -9.04
C ASP A 736 13.45 -25.38 -9.37
N ARG A 737 12.43 -25.25 -10.23
CA ARG A 737 11.86 -23.96 -10.69
C ARG A 737 10.34 -23.97 -10.67
N ALA A 738 9.78 -22.77 -10.60
CA ALA A 738 8.38 -22.52 -10.95
C ALA A 738 8.10 -22.98 -12.39
N VAL A 739 6.89 -23.47 -12.64
CA VAL A 739 6.48 -23.92 -13.99
C VAL A 739 6.47 -22.74 -14.95
N ARG A 740 5.98 -21.59 -14.51
CA ARG A 740 5.98 -20.36 -15.30
C ARG A 740 6.23 -19.16 -14.39
N GLU A 741 6.86 -18.15 -14.95
CA GLU A 741 7.17 -16.89 -14.27
C GLU A 741 6.80 -15.73 -15.20
N LEU A 742 6.05 -14.74 -14.69
CA LEU A 742 5.75 -13.51 -15.43
C LEU A 742 7.06 -12.78 -15.75
N LYS A 743 7.18 -12.26 -16.98
CA LYS A 743 8.36 -11.50 -17.44
C LYS A 743 8.02 -10.15 -18.03
N ALA A 744 6.87 -10.03 -18.69
CA ALA A 744 6.40 -8.76 -19.22
C ALA A 744 4.87 -8.74 -19.31
N PHE A 745 4.30 -7.55 -19.35
CA PHE A 745 2.87 -7.35 -19.61
C PHE A 745 2.65 -6.01 -20.30
N ASN A 746 1.51 -5.89 -20.99
CA ASN A 746 1.02 -4.63 -21.55
C ASN A 746 -0.50 -4.60 -21.44
N LYS A 747 -1.06 -3.41 -21.29
CA LYS A 747 -2.49 -3.17 -21.47
C LYS A 747 -2.69 -2.33 -22.72
N THR A 748 -3.64 -2.74 -23.56
CA THR A 748 -3.96 -1.99 -24.75
C THR A 748 -4.65 -0.67 -24.43
N GLN A 749 -4.63 0.26 -25.39
CA GLN A 749 -5.63 1.31 -25.44
C GLN A 749 -7.04 0.70 -25.64
N GLU A 750 -8.09 1.52 -25.54
CA GLU A 750 -9.44 1.03 -25.80
C GLU A 750 -9.63 0.72 -27.29
N LEU A 751 -9.84 -0.56 -27.61
CA LEU A 751 -10.06 -1.04 -28.97
C LEU A 751 -11.56 -1.09 -29.26
N GLN A 752 -11.98 -0.46 -30.36
CA GLN A 752 -13.33 -0.57 -30.90
C GLN A 752 -13.58 -1.98 -31.48
N PRO A 753 -14.84 -2.41 -31.66
CA PRO A 753 -15.15 -3.64 -32.40
C PRO A 753 -14.44 -3.68 -33.76
N GLU A 754 -13.82 -4.82 -34.07
CA GLU A 754 -13.01 -5.08 -35.26
C GLU A 754 -11.67 -4.31 -35.34
N GLU A 755 -11.36 -3.44 -34.37
CA GLU A 755 -10.06 -2.78 -34.30
C GLU A 755 -8.95 -3.76 -33.95
N GLU A 756 -7.81 -3.61 -34.64
CA GLU A 756 -6.61 -4.43 -34.48
C GLU A 756 -5.42 -3.52 -34.16
N VAL A 757 -4.60 -3.93 -33.20
CA VAL A 757 -3.38 -3.24 -32.79
C VAL A 757 -2.20 -4.22 -32.80
N GLU A 758 -1.00 -3.72 -33.09
CA GLU A 758 0.23 -4.48 -32.92
C GLU A 758 0.74 -4.32 -31.48
N ILE A 759 0.97 -5.43 -30.80
CA ILE A 759 1.57 -5.49 -29.46
C ILE A 759 3.04 -5.84 -29.62
N SER A 760 3.92 -5.01 -29.05
CA SER A 760 5.37 -5.26 -28.98
C SER A 760 5.80 -5.24 -27.52
N LEU A 761 6.30 -6.37 -27.03
CA LEU A 761 6.77 -6.53 -25.65
C LEU A 761 8.20 -7.04 -25.65
N THR A 762 9.07 -6.37 -24.91
CA THR A 762 10.48 -6.73 -24.79
C THR A 762 10.85 -6.96 -23.34
N PHE A 763 11.62 -8.02 -23.09
CA PHE A 763 12.27 -8.24 -21.79
C PHE A 763 13.70 -8.78 -22.00
N PRO A 764 14.65 -8.42 -21.13
CA PRO A 764 16.03 -8.86 -21.26
C PRO A 764 16.18 -10.34 -20.90
N VAL A 765 17.15 -11.02 -21.53
CA VAL A 765 17.51 -12.42 -21.21
C VAL A 765 17.95 -12.56 -19.75
N SER A 766 18.46 -11.49 -19.13
CA SER A 766 18.76 -11.46 -17.69
C SER A 766 17.57 -11.79 -16.81
N ASP A 767 16.33 -11.52 -17.26
CA ASP A 767 15.13 -11.82 -16.48
C ASP A 767 14.78 -13.32 -16.45
N LEU A 768 15.46 -14.14 -17.26
CA LEU A 768 15.31 -15.61 -17.27
C LEU A 768 16.26 -16.32 -16.28
N ARG A 769 17.16 -15.56 -15.66
CA ARG A 769 18.12 -16.05 -14.68
C ARG A 769 17.44 -16.48 -13.39
N TYR A 770 18.15 -17.30 -12.63
CA TYR A 770 17.80 -17.72 -11.27
C TYR A 770 18.94 -17.36 -10.32
N TRP A 771 18.68 -17.26 -9.03
CA TRP A 771 19.73 -17.04 -8.03
C TRP A 771 20.38 -18.37 -7.64
N ASP A 772 21.68 -18.52 -7.90
CA ASP A 772 22.47 -19.71 -7.57
C ASP A 772 23.15 -19.51 -6.20
N GLU A 773 22.54 -20.01 -5.14
CA GLU A 773 23.04 -19.86 -3.75
C GLU A 773 24.46 -20.42 -3.55
N LYS A 774 24.93 -21.35 -4.40
CA LYS A 774 26.31 -21.86 -4.30
C LYS A 774 27.34 -20.87 -4.82
N LYS A 775 26.93 -19.97 -5.70
CA LYS A 775 27.78 -18.94 -6.31
C LYS A 775 27.51 -17.56 -5.73
N SER A 776 26.39 -17.39 -5.02
CA SER A 776 25.86 -16.10 -4.57
C SER A 776 25.77 -15.09 -5.73
N ASP A 777 25.26 -15.56 -6.88
CA ASP A 777 25.11 -14.75 -8.10
C ASP A 777 23.97 -15.28 -9.00
N TRP A 778 23.49 -14.41 -9.90
CA TRP A 778 22.51 -14.75 -10.92
C TRP A 778 23.12 -15.62 -12.01
N ASN A 779 22.48 -16.76 -12.29
CA ASN A 779 22.92 -17.68 -13.33
C ASN A 779 21.82 -17.95 -14.37
N LEU A 780 22.23 -18.25 -15.61
CA LEU A 780 21.33 -18.61 -16.71
C LEU A 780 21.52 -20.08 -17.08
N GLU A 781 20.45 -20.87 -17.07
CA GLU A 781 20.47 -22.22 -17.61
C GLU A 781 20.35 -22.18 -19.14
N LYS A 782 21.34 -22.71 -19.85
CA LYS A 782 21.29 -22.79 -21.31
C LYS A 782 20.20 -23.73 -21.84
N GLY A 783 19.86 -23.55 -23.11
CA GLY A 783 18.93 -24.39 -23.87
C GLY A 783 17.54 -23.77 -23.98
N SER A 784 16.55 -24.63 -24.19
CA SER A 784 15.20 -24.22 -24.54
C SER A 784 14.43 -23.56 -23.40
N TYR A 785 13.74 -22.47 -23.75
CA TYR A 785 12.71 -21.78 -22.96
C TYR A 785 11.43 -21.68 -23.78
N LEU A 786 10.29 -21.97 -23.14
CA LEU A 786 8.97 -21.69 -23.70
C LEU A 786 8.52 -20.30 -23.26
N ILE A 787 8.23 -19.44 -24.23
CA ILE A 787 7.61 -18.14 -24.00
C ILE A 787 6.12 -18.28 -24.29
N LYS A 788 5.31 -17.88 -23.32
CA LYS A 788 3.85 -18.10 -23.31
C LYS A 788 3.15 -16.75 -23.24
N ILE A 789 2.32 -16.47 -24.24
CA ILE A 789 1.46 -15.28 -24.29
C ILE A 789 0.08 -15.70 -23.79
N GLY A 790 -0.41 -15.07 -22.74
CA GLY A 790 -1.68 -15.40 -22.11
C GLY A 790 -2.56 -14.19 -21.83
N ALA A 791 -3.86 -14.45 -21.76
CA ALA A 791 -4.87 -13.53 -21.22
C ALA A 791 -5.02 -13.68 -19.69
N SER A 792 -4.45 -14.75 -19.13
CA SER A 792 -4.20 -15.00 -17.71
C SER A 792 -3.09 -16.04 -17.56
N SER A 793 -2.60 -16.29 -16.34
CA SER A 793 -1.62 -17.35 -16.08
C SER A 793 -2.08 -18.75 -16.52
N ARG A 794 -3.39 -19.01 -16.60
CA ARG A 794 -3.97 -20.31 -17.02
C ARG A 794 -4.78 -20.25 -18.33
N ASP A 795 -4.79 -19.11 -19.02
CA ASP A 795 -5.39 -18.95 -20.34
C ASP A 795 -4.32 -18.52 -21.35
N ILE A 796 -3.47 -19.50 -21.72
CA ILE A 796 -2.36 -19.31 -22.65
C ILE A 796 -2.88 -19.41 -24.08
N LYS A 797 -2.68 -18.33 -24.85
CA LYS A 797 -3.15 -18.21 -26.23
C LYS A 797 -2.13 -18.69 -27.25
N GLN A 798 -0.86 -18.37 -27.00
CA GLN A 798 0.25 -18.68 -27.91
C GLN A 798 1.46 -19.15 -27.10
N VAL A 799 2.22 -20.09 -27.68
CA VAL A 799 3.47 -20.58 -27.10
C VAL A 799 4.50 -20.69 -28.21
N PHE A 800 5.70 -20.20 -27.96
CA PHE A 800 6.84 -20.40 -28.85
C PHE A 800 8.10 -20.71 -28.05
N LYS A 801 9.11 -21.21 -28.76
CA LYS A 801 10.35 -21.70 -28.18
C LYS A 801 11.51 -20.77 -28.54
N VAL A 802 12.34 -20.47 -27.55
CA VAL A 802 13.57 -19.70 -27.69
C VAL A 802 14.73 -20.56 -27.17
N GLU A 803 15.83 -20.62 -27.92
CA GLU A 803 17.06 -21.32 -27.52
C GLU A 803 18.12 -20.28 -27.08
N LEU A 804 18.74 -20.49 -25.92
CA LEU A 804 19.72 -19.59 -25.30
C LEU A 804 21.04 -20.26 -24.93
#